data_AF-A0A953KPW5-F1
#
_entry.id   AF-A0A953KPW5-F1
#
_cell.length_a   1.000
_cell.length_b   1.000
_cell.length_c   1.000
_cell.angle_alpha   90.00
_cell.angle_beta   90.00
_cell.angle_gamma   90.00
#
_symmetry.space_group_name_H-M   'P 1'
#
loop_
_entity.id
_entity.type
_entity.pdbx_description
1 polymer ?
#
loop_
_entity_poly.entity_id
_entity_poly.type
_entity_poly.pdbx_seq_one_letter_code
_entity_poly.pdbx_strand_id
1 'polypeptide(L)'
;MSEIETPDPLSGAESGDAPAPLPSPEPEPEILVVPRRRPLRRVAPAAPVAPDVPTTPVAQTGRARPTQPEAERPRPTQRSPIAQRGTAAQQSATRRPQADPVLGPTPTKRGRVGRAVLSGLGVLGLLCLMLAMIGGAGLLGAQAGEQERQVVATRTVQAYIYERFQKCLDFKNAGNYPRAQVECETVQKFQPNQPGIRDLVATVIVAQTPTAPPPLPTPTPVLTDKGQLFELLKTAFSRKDWDTVILLGDQLRALDANYEAASVASWRYAALTTRGIARLRAGAIEAGIFDLDIAERIQKLDANAAAERNYAELYQNAISTFGADWETAIRRLTQLYQASPAYRDVGARLFQAYVGAGDSFAGRQDWCPAEKRYASALALVPGAAGLDQKRGAAAQQCLTATPVPITGTGTLTGTGAGGGALGGGRLVYAGPDPTNGSYSLFISDGGTARSLAPGAGQPTYRNGGVVVLSGGGAIRTTAGATLLAQAGQYGSLSPDGKRVAYAAGGVVYVAGVGGTPAPVSLGPGSWPNWGPGAQLVMQSCQPAGCGLWLVNPDKPEEKTRLTEGAGDINPSWSPNGQEIVYAGGGDLYVVTLGRQFRKLTGGMGVTAPTFSPDGSRIAFQASQNGTWGIFVLPAHGGDPTRVVELGPQHPLAGSERTAWIP
;
A
#
# COMPACT_ATOMS: atom_id res chain seq x y z
N MET A 1 -73.99 -39.73 39.86
CA MET A 1 -73.12 -38.66 39.31
C MET A 1 -71.72 -39.01 39.72
N SER A 2 -70.85 -39.10 38.73
CA SER A 2 -69.73 -40.04 38.61
C SER A 2 -68.61 -39.84 39.65
N GLU A 3 -68.34 -40.91 40.39
CA GLU A 3 -67.04 -41.24 41.00
C GLU A 3 -65.96 -41.45 39.93
N ILE A 4 -64.69 -41.50 40.38
CA ILE A 4 -63.53 -42.28 39.89
C ILE A 4 -62.27 -41.38 40.00
N GLU A 5 -61.12 -41.73 40.58
CA GLU A 5 -60.64 -42.85 41.41
C GLU A 5 -59.13 -42.54 41.60
N THR A 6 -58.60 -42.67 42.81
CA THR A 6 -57.18 -43.04 42.99
C THR A 6 -57.10 -44.56 43.03
N PRO A 7 -56.12 -45.18 42.35
CA PRO A 7 -55.30 -46.15 43.09
C PRO A 7 -53.81 -46.24 42.64
N ASP A 8 -52.93 -46.50 43.60
CA ASP A 8 -51.61 -47.18 43.49
C ASP A 8 -51.80 -48.69 43.15
N PRO A 9 -50.78 -49.58 43.00
CA PRO A 9 -49.39 -49.53 42.46
C PRO A 9 -49.05 -50.72 41.50
N LEU A 10 -47.75 -50.85 41.11
CA LEU A 10 -46.98 -52.01 40.56
C LEU A 10 -46.90 -52.27 39.03
N SER A 11 -45.70 -52.12 38.42
CA SER A 11 -44.80 -53.25 38.04
C SER A 11 -43.64 -52.85 37.09
N GLY A 12 -42.48 -53.51 37.25
CA GLY A 12 -41.40 -53.72 36.24
C GLY A 12 -40.38 -52.58 36.09
N ALA A 13 -39.16 -52.66 36.67
CA ALA A 13 -37.94 -53.29 36.10
C ALA A 13 -37.52 -52.62 34.77
N GLU A 14 -36.33 -52.04 34.55
CA GLU A 14 -34.97 -52.52 34.83
C GLU A 14 -33.92 -51.37 34.79
N SER A 15 -32.76 -51.67 35.39
CA SER A 15 -31.42 -51.13 35.14
C SER A 15 -31.06 -49.74 35.70
N GLY A 16 -30.63 -49.75 36.96
CA GLY A 16 -29.56 -48.87 37.41
C GLY A 16 -28.22 -49.56 37.23
N ASP A 17 -27.20 -48.81 36.78
CA ASP A 17 -25.82 -49.13 37.14
C ASP A 17 -25.01 -47.83 37.26
N ALA A 18 -24.23 -47.79 38.33
CA ALA A 18 -23.47 -46.64 38.81
C ALA A 18 -22.28 -46.29 37.90
N PRO A 19 -21.80 -45.03 37.91
CA PRO A 19 -20.62 -44.65 37.14
C PRO A 19 -19.33 -45.31 37.70
N ALA A 20 -18.53 -45.84 36.78
CA ALA A 20 -17.25 -46.52 37.01
C ALA A 20 -16.17 -45.61 37.65
N PRO A 21 -15.19 -46.19 38.38
CA PRO A 21 -14.17 -45.44 39.11
C PRO A 21 -13.09 -44.84 38.18
N LEU A 22 -12.54 -43.69 38.61
CA LEU A 22 -11.45 -42.96 37.95
C LEU A 22 -10.16 -43.80 37.83
N PRO A 23 -9.44 -43.75 36.69
CA PRO A 23 -8.14 -44.40 36.56
C PRO A 23 -7.03 -43.65 37.34
N SER A 24 -6.12 -44.43 37.93
CA SER A 24 -4.95 -43.97 38.70
C SER A 24 -3.90 -43.27 37.82
N PRO A 25 -3.08 -42.35 38.36
CA PRO A 25 -2.11 -41.58 37.58
C PRO A 25 -0.89 -42.42 37.15
N GLU A 26 -0.46 -42.22 35.90
CA GLU A 26 0.76 -42.79 35.31
C GLU A 26 2.05 -42.27 35.99
N PRO A 27 3.16 -43.05 35.97
CA PRO A 27 4.38 -42.71 36.70
C PRO A 27 5.25 -41.66 35.96
N GLU A 28 5.88 -40.78 36.74
CA GLU A 28 6.81 -39.73 36.27
C GLU A 28 8.08 -40.32 35.60
N PRO A 29 8.66 -39.66 34.59
CA PRO A 29 9.92 -40.11 33.98
C PRO A 29 11.16 -39.73 34.80
N GLU A 30 12.05 -40.71 34.98
CA GLU A 30 13.36 -40.59 35.63
C GLU A 30 14.25 -39.47 35.06
N ILE A 31 14.80 -38.66 35.96
CA ILE A 31 15.77 -37.60 35.67
C ILE A 31 17.15 -38.24 35.46
N LEU A 32 17.63 -38.25 34.22
CA LEU A 32 18.98 -38.65 33.86
C LEU A 32 19.98 -37.53 34.20
N VAL A 33 20.78 -37.73 35.26
CA VAL A 33 21.85 -36.83 35.69
C VAL A 33 23.04 -36.95 34.73
N VAL A 34 23.32 -35.89 33.96
CA VAL A 34 24.53 -35.76 33.14
C VAL A 34 25.61 -34.98 33.92
N PRO A 35 26.87 -35.46 33.99
CA PRO A 35 27.91 -34.83 34.81
C PRO A 35 28.40 -33.50 34.21
N ARG A 36 28.57 -32.49 35.08
CA ARG A 36 29.08 -31.14 34.76
C ARG A 36 30.49 -31.18 34.15
N ARG A 37 30.66 -30.65 32.94
CA ARG A 37 31.98 -30.35 32.35
C ARG A 37 32.60 -29.12 33.04
N ARG A 38 33.88 -29.23 33.40
CA ARG A 38 34.73 -28.17 33.99
C ARG A 38 34.81 -26.93 33.08
N PRO A 39 34.85 -25.71 33.63
CA PRO A 39 35.09 -24.51 32.83
C PRO A 39 36.55 -24.43 32.37
N LEU A 40 36.75 -24.16 31.08
CA LEU A 40 38.04 -23.86 30.49
C LEU A 40 38.52 -22.47 30.90
N ARG A 41 39.83 -22.40 31.16
CA ARG A 41 40.61 -21.26 31.63
C ARG A 41 40.57 -20.11 30.62
N ARG A 42 40.21 -18.90 31.07
CA ARG A 42 40.29 -17.65 30.29
C ARG A 42 41.74 -17.40 29.83
N VAL A 43 41.93 -17.21 28.53
CA VAL A 43 43.14 -16.59 27.96
C VAL A 43 42.79 -15.14 27.64
N ALA A 44 43.60 -14.21 28.11
CA ALA A 44 43.44 -12.76 27.95
C ALA A 44 43.79 -12.30 26.52
N PRO A 45 43.22 -11.20 26.01
CA PRO A 45 43.59 -10.64 24.72
C PRO A 45 44.87 -9.79 24.81
N ALA A 46 45.74 -9.94 23.81
CA ALA A 46 46.93 -9.11 23.61
C ALA A 46 46.56 -7.71 23.09
N ALA A 47 47.31 -6.71 23.55
CA ALA A 47 47.15 -5.28 23.25
C ALA A 47 47.54 -4.92 21.79
N PRO A 48 47.00 -3.81 21.23
CA PRO A 48 47.35 -3.35 19.89
C PRO A 48 48.63 -2.50 19.88
N VAL A 49 49.48 -2.74 18.87
CA VAL A 49 50.66 -1.93 18.53
C VAL A 49 50.25 -0.81 17.59
N ALA A 50 50.60 0.42 17.93
CA ALA A 50 50.42 1.63 17.12
C ALA A 50 51.55 1.79 16.07
N PRO A 51 51.33 2.53 14.97
CA PRO A 51 52.43 3.13 14.22
C PRO A 51 52.47 4.66 14.38
N ASP A 52 53.70 5.13 14.43
CA ASP A 52 54.18 6.49 14.68
C ASP A 52 53.73 7.55 13.66
N VAL A 53 53.57 8.78 14.17
CA VAL A 53 53.46 10.03 13.42
C VAL A 53 54.75 10.84 13.63
N PRO A 54 55.37 11.42 12.59
CA PRO A 54 56.31 12.52 12.77
C PRO A 54 55.62 13.89 12.75
N THR A 55 56.11 14.74 13.65
CA THR A 55 55.59 16.03 14.09
C THR A 55 56.17 17.25 13.33
N THR A 56 55.29 18.27 13.20
CA THR A 56 55.51 19.74 13.31
C THR A 56 56.35 20.50 12.26
N PRO A 57 56.26 21.87 12.13
CA PRO A 57 55.51 22.85 12.96
C PRO A 57 54.70 23.97 12.24
N VAL A 58 53.65 24.42 12.95
CA VAL A 58 53.30 25.80 13.37
C VAL A 58 53.49 27.00 12.41
N ALA A 59 52.39 27.70 12.12
CA ALA A 59 52.30 29.16 12.23
C ALA A 59 50.87 29.60 12.58
N GLN A 60 50.74 30.37 13.66
CA GLN A 60 49.52 30.96 14.21
C GLN A 60 49.21 32.33 13.57
N THR A 61 48.07 32.90 14.01
CA THR A 61 47.55 34.28 13.90
C THR A 61 46.46 34.45 12.82
N GLY A 62 45.30 35.06 13.06
CA GLY A 62 44.78 35.79 14.22
C GLY A 62 43.28 36.08 14.05
N ARG A 63 42.64 36.43 15.16
CA ARG A 63 41.23 36.87 15.30
C ARG A 63 40.90 38.09 14.41
N ALA A 64 39.67 38.17 13.91
CA ALA A 64 38.68 39.22 14.26
C ALA A 64 37.52 39.32 13.22
N ARG A 65 36.28 39.30 13.75
CA ARG A 65 35.08 40.00 13.25
C ARG A 65 34.96 41.28 14.13
N PRO A 66 34.20 42.37 13.84
CA PRO A 66 33.12 42.54 12.84
C PRO A 66 33.02 43.94 12.16
N THR A 67 31.89 44.16 11.47
CA THR A 67 31.17 45.42 11.09
C THR A 67 31.30 46.01 9.67
N GLN A 68 30.15 46.53 9.21
CA GLN A 68 29.75 47.05 7.89
C GLN A 68 30.44 48.38 7.52
N PRO A 69 30.12 48.95 6.32
CA PRO A 69 29.15 50.06 6.33
C PRO A 69 28.11 50.04 5.18
N GLU A 70 27.20 51.00 5.30
CA GLU A 70 25.90 51.23 4.65
C GLU A 70 25.96 52.35 3.58
N ALA A 71 24.90 52.42 2.74
CA ALA A 71 24.45 53.53 1.85
C ALA A 71 25.34 53.87 0.61
N GLU A 72 24.83 54.30 -0.56
CA GLU A 72 23.62 55.06 -0.87
C GLU A 72 23.19 54.97 -2.37
N ARG A 73 21.96 55.42 -2.64
CA ARG A 73 21.19 55.49 -3.91
C ARG A 73 21.58 56.73 -4.76
N PRO A 74 21.12 56.91 -6.03
CA PRO A 74 19.78 57.49 -6.27
C PRO A 74 19.03 57.04 -7.56
N ARG A 75 17.73 57.40 -7.56
CA ARG A 75 16.65 57.37 -8.59
C ARG A 75 16.60 58.75 -9.35
N PRO A 76 15.55 59.11 -10.12
CA PRO A 76 14.83 58.45 -11.23
C PRO A 76 14.59 59.42 -12.43
N THR A 77 14.03 58.93 -13.54
CA THR A 77 13.07 59.72 -14.35
C THR A 77 12.00 58.82 -14.96
N GLN A 78 10.86 59.44 -15.17
CA GLN A 78 9.50 58.91 -15.13
C GLN A 78 8.79 59.45 -16.38
N ARG A 79 7.90 58.64 -17.00
CA ARG A 79 6.51 59.00 -17.41
C ARG A 79 6.02 58.20 -18.63
N SER A 80 5.00 57.37 -18.37
CA SER A 80 3.91 56.93 -19.27
C SER A 80 3.03 58.14 -19.71
N PRO A 81 1.97 58.05 -20.57
CA PRO A 81 0.75 57.23 -20.35
C PRO A 81 -0.02 56.77 -21.66
N ILE A 82 -0.84 55.71 -21.66
CA ILE A 82 -2.32 55.56 -21.49
C ILE A 82 -3.24 55.98 -22.68
N ALA A 83 -4.09 55.00 -23.07
CA ALA A 83 -5.51 54.99 -23.54
C ALA A 83 -6.01 55.60 -24.88
N GLN A 84 -6.61 54.68 -25.66
CA GLN A 84 -8.01 54.57 -26.14
C GLN A 84 -8.79 55.76 -26.77
N ARG A 85 -9.52 55.35 -27.84
CA ARG A 85 -10.93 55.64 -28.26
C ARG A 85 -11.19 56.59 -29.44
N GLY A 86 -12.09 56.09 -30.31
CA GLY A 86 -12.94 56.83 -31.27
C GLY A 86 -12.32 57.01 -32.66
N THR A 87 -12.99 56.88 -33.80
CA THR A 87 -14.43 56.79 -34.11
C THR A 87 -14.62 56.38 -35.59
N ALA A 88 -15.80 55.83 -35.83
CA ALA A 88 -16.53 55.50 -37.05
C ALA A 88 -16.29 56.24 -38.39
N ALA A 89 -16.35 55.43 -39.47
CA ALA A 89 -17.29 55.47 -40.62
C ALA A 89 -17.31 56.62 -41.67
N GLN A 90 -17.82 56.22 -42.85
CA GLN A 90 -18.35 56.97 -44.01
C GLN A 90 -17.32 57.40 -45.07
N GLN A 91 -17.34 56.80 -46.28
CA GLN A 91 -18.30 56.87 -47.40
C GLN A 91 -17.90 57.94 -48.44
N SER A 92 -18.06 57.52 -49.70
CA SER A 92 -18.45 58.31 -50.87
C SER A 92 -17.41 58.53 -51.98
N ALA A 93 -17.89 58.12 -53.15
CA ALA A 93 -17.33 58.13 -54.48
C ALA A 93 -17.24 59.51 -55.13
N THR A 94 -16.45 59.59 -56.22
CA THR A 94 -16.68 60.26 -57.53
C THR A 94 -15.31 60.48 -58.20
N ARG A 95 -15.06 60.58 -59.50
CA ARG A 95 -15.70 60.24 -60.79
C ARG A 95 -14.59 60.50 -61.85
N ARG A 96 -14.58 59.68 -62.91
CA ARG A 96 -13.89 59.70 -64.24
C ARG A 96 -13.53 61.08 -64.88
N PRO A 97 -12.68 61.19 -65.96
CA PRO A 97 -12.82 60.41 -67.24
C PRO A 97 -11.61 60.16 -68.21
N GLN A 98 -11.85 59.22 -69.15
CA GLN A 98 -11.48 59.11 -70.62
C GLN A 98 -9.99 59.07 -71.07
N ALA A 99 -9.54 58.37 -72.14
CA ALA A 99 -10.16 57.79 -73.35
C ALA A 99 -9.34 56.61 -74.00
N ASP A 100 -10.06 55.60 -74.51
CA ASP A 100 -10.03 54.77 -75.77
C ASP A 100 -8.79 54.68 -76.74
N PRO A 101 -8.81 53.85 -77.83
CA PRO A 101 -8.98 52.38 -77.94
C PRO A 101 -8.09 51.72 -79.07
N VAL A 102 -8.02 50.39 -79.22
CA VAL A 102 -7.70 49.71 -80.51
C VAL A 102 -8.44 48.36 -80.68
N LEU A 103 -9.15 48.21 -81.81
CA LEU A 103 -9.87 47.03 -82.35
C LEU A 103 -8.89 45.95 -82.90
N GLY A 104 -9.17 44.66 -83.13
CA GLY A 104 -10.35 43.78 -83.27
C GLY A 104 -9.79 42.35 -83.57
N PRO A 105 -10.42 41.45 -84.36
CA PRO A 105 -11.84 41.16 -84.60
C PRO A 105 -12.25 39.70 -84.20
N THR A 106 -13.55 39.48 -84.06
CA THR A 106 -14.21 38.17 -83.88
C THR A 106 -14.38 37.39 -85.20
N PRO A 107 -14.69 36.07 -85.13
CA PRO A 107 -15.98 35.66 -85.69
C PRO A 107 -16.78 34.66 -84.85
N THR A 108 -18.08 34.67 -85.12
CA THR A 108 -19.21 34.02 -84.47
C THR A 108 -19.52 32.63 -85.03
N LYS A 109 -20.18 31.75 -84.24
CA LYS A 109 -21.24 30.85 -84.76
C LYS A 109 -22.17 30.27 -83.67
N ARG A 110 -23.44 30.64 -83.85
CA ARG A 110 -24.75 30.06 -83.46
C ARG A 110 -24.79 28.71 -82.70
N GLY A 111 -25.55 28.73 -81.60
CA GLY A 111 -26.77 27.92 -81.45
C GLY A 111 -26.67 26.60 -80.69
N ARG A 112 -27.11 26.60 -79.42
CA ARG A 112 -27.91 25.52 -78.79
C ARG A 112 -28.38 25.97 -77.40
N VAL A 113 -29.49 26.70 -77.37
CA VAL A 113 -30.31 26.88 -76.16
C VAL A 113 -31.04 25.54 -75.93
N GLY A 114 -30.90 24.95 -74.73
CA GLY A 114 -31.68 23.76 -74.38
C GLY A 114 -31.11 22.81 -73.33
N ARG A 115 -29.90 23.01 -72.79
CA ARG A 115 -29.35 22.13 -71.72
C ARG A 115 -28.70 22.82 -70.52
N ALA A 116 -28.59 24.15 -70.50
CA ALA A 116 -27.89 24.87 -69.43
C ALA A 116 -28.77 25.33 -68.24
N VAL A 117 -30.11 25.21 -68.34
CA VAL A 117 -31.02 25.71 -67.28
C VAL A 117 -31.31 24.65 -66.20
N LEU A 118 -31.22 23.35 -66.52
CA LEU A 118 -31.40 22.28 -65.53
C LEU A 118 -30.13 21.99 -64.70
N SER A 119 -28.93 22.34 -65.17
CA SER A 119 -27.69 22.19 -64.39
C SER A 119 -27.44 23.36 -63.43
N GLY A 120 -27.91 24.58 -63.75
CA GLY A 120 -27.78 25.75 -62.88
C GLY A 120 -28.63 25.65 -61.60
N LEU A 121 -29.85 25.14 -61.70
CA LEU A 121 -30.74 24.93 -60.55
C LEU A 121 -30.23 23.82 -59.61
N GLY A 122 -29.64 22.75 -60.17
CA GLY A 122 -29.03 21.68 -59.39
C GLY A 122 -27.82 22.17 -58.59
N VAL A 123 -26.95 22.98 -59.22
CA VAL A 123 -25.78 23.58 -58.55
C VAL A 123 -26.21 24.60 -57.49
N LEU A 124 -27.21 25.44 -57.77
CA LEU A 124 -27.73 26.40 -56.79
C LEU A 124 -28.38 25.70 -55.58
N GLY A 125 -29.12 24.61 -55.82
CA GLY A 125 -29.70 23.78 -54.77
C GLY A 125 -28.65 23.12 -53.88
N LEU A 126 -27.56 22.61 -54.48
CA LEU A 126 -26.42 22.04 -53.76
C LEU A 126 -25.67 23.10 -52.93
N LEU A 127 -25.56 24.32 -53.45
CA LEU A 127 -24.90 25.44 -52.77
C LEU A 127 -25.75 25.95 -51.59
N CYS A 128 -27.07 26.00 -51.74
CA CYS A 128 -28.00 26.28 -50.64
C CYS A 128 -27.99 25.19 -49.56
N LEU A 129 -27.91 23.91 -49.95
CA LEU A 129 -27.76 22.79 -49.00
C LEU A 129 -26.43 22.87 -48.24
N MET A 130 -25.32 23.20 -48.92
CA MET A 130 -24.04 23.42 -48.25
C MET A 130 -24.10 24.61 -47.28
N LEU A 131 -24.70 25.73 -47.66
CA LEU A 131 -24.85 26.88 -46.78
C LEU A 131 -25.75 26.57 -45.57
N ALA A 132 -26.81 25.79 -45.76
CA ALA A 132 -27.67 25.32 -44.66
C ALA A 132 -26.93 24.36 -43.72
N MET A 133 -26.09 23.46 -44.26
CA MET A 133 -25.23 22.57 -43.46
C MET A 133 -24.19 23.35 -42.67
N ILE A 134 -23.56 24.36 -43.28
CA ILE A 134 -22.58 25.24 -42.61
C ILE A 134 -23.27 26.08 -41.53
N GLY A 135 -24.45 26.63 -41.81
CA GLY A 135 -25.25 27.37 -40.82
C GLY A 135 -25.73 26.50 -39.66
N GLY A 136 -26.16 25.26 -39.95
CA GLY A 136 -26.54 24.26 -38.94
C GLY A 136 -25.36 23.85 -38.05
N ALA A 137 -24.18 23.61 -38.64
CA ALA A 137 -22.96 23.32 -37.90
C ALA A 137 -22.52 24.50 -37.03
N GLY A 138 -22.69 25.75 -37.50
CA GLY A 138 -22.43 26.95 -36.71
C GLY A 138 -23.36 27.12 -35.51
N LEU A 139 -24.65 26.85 -35.68
CA LEU A 139 -25.65 26.88 -34.60
C LEU A 139 -25.43 25.76 -33.57
N LEU A 140 -25.13 24.54 -34.03
CA LEU A 140 -24.79 23.42 -33.16
C LEU A 140 -23.47 23.67 -32.42
N GLY A 141 -22.48 24.29 -33.06
CA GLY A 141 -21.23 24.72 -32.43
C GLY A 141 -21.44 25.81 -31.37
N ALA A 142 -22.33 26.77 -31.61
CA ALA A 142 -22.66 27.81 -30.63
C ALA A 142 -23.41 27.24 -29.42
N GLN A 143 -24.33 26.28 -29.62
CA GLN A 143 -25.01 25.58 -28.53
C GLN A 143 -24.06 24.67 -27.74
N ALA A 144 -23.17 23.95 -28.41
CA ALA A 144 -22.13 23.14 -27.77
C ALA A 144 -21.15 23.99 -26.96
N GLY A 145 -20.75 25.15 -27.48
CA GLY A 145 -19.86 26.09 -26.78
C GLY A 145 -20.47 26.67 -25.50
N GLU A 146 -21.79 26.88 -25.44
CA GLU A 146 -22.48 27.35 -24.23
C GLU A 146 -22.56 26.26 -23.16
N GLN A 147 -22.79 25.00 -23.56
CA GLN A 147 -22.70 23.85 -22.65
C GLN A 147 -21.28 23.66 -22.11
N GLU A 148 -20.27 23.85 -22.96
CA GLU A 148 -18.86 23.75 -22.56
C GLU A 148 -18.46 24.88 -21.60
N ARG A 149 -18.97 26.11 -21.81
CA ARG A 149 -18.80 27.22 -20.86
C ARG A 149 -19.40 26.94 -19.50
N GLN A 150 -20.56 26.28 -19.44
CA GLN A 150 -21.17 25.88 -18.16
C GLN A 150 -20.43 24.71 -17.50
N VAL A 151 -19.92 23.75 -18.27
CA VAL A 151 -19.11 22.63 -17.75
C VAL A 151 -17.75 23.11 -17.24
N VAL A 152 -17.10 24.05 -17.92
CA VAL A 152 -15.83 24.65 -17.49
C VAL A 152 -16.03 25.52 -16.25
N ALA A 153 -17.09 26.33 -16.19
CA ALA A 153 -17.44 27.10 -14.99
C ALA A 153 -17.78 26.21 -13.78
N THR A 154 -18.42 25.06 -14.02
CA THR A 154 -18.73 24.09 -12.94
C THR A 154 -17.46 23.35 -12.47
N ARG A 155 -16.54 23.00 -13.39
CA ARG A 155 -15.26 22.35 -13.05
C ARG A 155 -14.33 23.25 -12.23
N THR A 156 -14.24 24.54 -12.56
CA THR A 156 -13.39 25.48 -11.80
C THR A 156 -13.95 25.75 -10.41
N VAL A 157 -15.28 25.85 -10.28
CA VAL A 157 -15.95 26.02 -8.98
C VAL A 157 -15.80 24.77 -8.11
N GLN A 158 -15.93 23.56 -8.66
CA GLN A 158 -15.73 22.31 -7.92
C GLN A 158 -14.27 22.13 -7.47
N ALA A 159 -13.29 22.43 -8.33
CA ALA A 159 -11.88 22.40 -7.96
C ALA A 159 -11.55 23.42 -6.86
N TYR A 160 -12.13 24.63 -6.95
CA TYR A 160 -11.99 25.66 -5.92
C TYR A 160 -12.57 25.21 -4.57
N ILE A 161 -13.75 24.59 -4.55
CA ILE A 161 -14.39 24.11 -3.31
C ILE A 161 -13.60 22.94 -2.72
N TYR A 162 -13.08 22.04 -3.55
CA TYR A 162 -12.24 20.93 -3.10
C TYR A 162 -10.94 21.42 -2.46
N GLU A 163 -10.25 22.39 -3.08
CA GLU A 163 -9.04 23.00 -2.53
C GLU A 163 -9.31 23.64 -1.16
N ARG A 164 -10.43 24.37 -1.03
CA ARG A 164 -10.86 25.00 0.22
C ARG A 164 -11.18 23.98 1.30
N PHE A 165 -11.80 22.86 0.92
CA PHE A 165 -12.09 21.76 1.83
C PHE A 165 -10.82 21.10 2.37
N GLN A 166 -9.79 20.93 1.54
CA GLN A 166 -8.49 20.43 2.00
C GLN A 166 -7.82 21.40 2.99
N LYS A 167 -7.81 22.70 2.70
CA LYS A 167 -7.26 23.71 3.63
C LYS A 167 -7.99 23.75 4.97
N CYS A 168 -9.31 23.57 4.95
CA CYS A 168 -10.13 23.41 6.16
C CYS A 168 -9.65 22.24 7.03
N LEU A 169 -9.39 21.09 6.41
CA LEU A 169 -8.87 19.90 7.11
C LEU A 169 -7.42 20.10 7.59
N ASP A 170 -6.55 20.66 6.75
CA ASP A 170 -5.14 20.90 7.09
C ASP A 170 -5.00 21.85 8.29
N PHE A 171 -5.72 22.97 8.29
CA PHE A 171 -5.70 23.90 9.42
C PHE A 171 -6.30 23.31 10.69
N LYS A 172 -7.36 22.49 10.57
CA LYS A 172 -7.93 21.77 11.72
C LYS A 172 -6.89 20.82 12.32
N ASN A 173 -6.21 20.04 11.49
CA ASN A 173 -5.20 19.07 11.92
C ASN A 173 -3.94 19.74 12.47
N ALA A 174 -3.59 20.93 11.97
CA ALA A 174 -2.53 21.78 12.50
C ALA A 174 -2.92 22.54 13.79
N GLY A 175 -4.14 22.36 14.31
CA GLY A 175 -4.64 23.06 15.49
C GLY A 175 -4.93 24.55 15.28
N ASN A 176 -4.88 25.04 14.04
CA ASN A 176 -5.17 26.43 13.68
C ASN A 176 -6.67 26.58 13.37
N TYR A 177 -7.49 26.40 14.39
CA TYR A 177 -8.94 26.39 14.24
C TYR A 177 -9.54 27.70 13.69
N PRO A 178 -9.01 28.91 14.01
CA PRO A 178 -9.49 30.15 13.38
C PRO A 178 -9.34 30.19 11.87
N ARG A 179 -8.23 29.66 11.32
CA ARG A 179 -8.08 29.54 9.86
C ARG A 179 -8.92 28.41 9.29
N ALA A 180 -9.05 27.30 10.02
CA ALA A 180 -9.90 26.19 9.62
C ALA A 180 -11.35 26.64 9.45
N GLN A 181 -11.90 27.43 10.38
CA GLN A 181 -13.29 27.89 10.34
C GLN A 181 -13.59 28.67 9.05
N VAL A 182 -12.75 29.63 8.70
CA VAL A 182 -12.92 30.45 7.49
C VAL A 182 -13.00 29.58 6.24
N GLU A 183 -12.12 28.59 6.12
CA GLU A 183 -12.09 27.68 4.97
C GLU A 183 -13.30 26.73 4.98
N CYS A 184 -13.68 26.17 6.13
CA CYS A 184 -14.82 25.25 6.25
C CYS A 184 -16.18 25.95 6.01
N GLU A 185 -16.36 27.16 6.54
CA GLU A 185 -17.58 27.97 6.32
C GLU A 185 -17.70 28.42 4.86
N THR A 186 -16.57 28.73 4.22
CA THR A 186 -16.53 29.03 2.78
C THR A 186 -17.07 27.84 1.99
N VAL A 187 -16.61 26.63 2.30
CA VAL A 187 -17.09 25.40 1.68
C VAL A 187 -18.59 25.17 1.96
N GLN A 188 -19.04 25.33 3.21
CA GLN A 188 -20.45 25.20 3.59
C GLN A 188 -21.35 26.18 2.84
N LYS A 189 -20.89 27.41 2.59
CA LYS A 189 -21.63 28.43 1.83
C LYS A 189 -21.82 28.04 0.37
N PHE A 190 -20.82 27.45 -0.26
CA PHE A 190 -20.88 27.03 -1.67
C PHE A 190 -21.49 25.62 -1.85
N GLN A 191 -21.37 24.73 -0.85
CA GLN A 191 -21.98 23.40 -0.83
C GLN A 191 -22.62 23.08 0.53
N PRO A 192 -23.84 23.60 0.80
CA PRO A 192 -24.53 23.37 2.07
C PRO A 192 -24.86 21.90 2.35
N ASN A 193 -24.94 21.10 1.29
CA ASN A 193 -25.29 19.68 1.30
C ASN A 193 -24.06 18.76 1.25
N GLN A 194 -22.84 19.29 1.33
CA GLN A 194 -21.65 18.46 1.35
C GLN A 194 -21.66 17.54 2.59
N PRO A 195 -21.51 16.21 2.43
CA PRO A 195 -21.57 15.28 3.55
C PRO A 195 -20.56 15.63 4.64
N GLY A 196 -21.04 15.80 5.88
CA GLY A 196 -20.21 16.08 7.05
C GLY A 196 -19.66 17.51 7.16
N ILE A 197 -19.91 18.43 6.22
CA ILE A 197 -19.38 19.80 6.31
C ILE A 197 -19.99 20.57 7.49
N ARG A 198 -21.28 20.35 7.77
CA ARG A 198 -21.98 20.98 8.90
C ARG A 198 -21.39 20.56 10.24
N ASP A 199 -21.14 19.26 10.40
CA ASP A 199 -20.55 18.69 11.61
C ASP A 199 -19.09 19.12 11.76
N LEU A 200 -18.37 19.24 10.64
CA LEU A 200 -16.98 19.71 10.62
C LEU A 200 -16.87 21.18 11.03
N VAL A 201 -17.73 22.06 10.50
CA VAL A 201 -17.81 23.47 10.93
C VAL A 201 -18.16 23.57 12.41
N ALA A 202 -19.14 22.79 12.88
CA ALA A 202 -19.48 22.74 14.30
C ALA A 202 -18.29 22.30 15.17
N THR A 203 -17.55 21.27 14.73
CA THR A 203 -16.34 20.79 15.42
C THR A 203 -15.27 21.87 15.53
N VAL A 204 -15.04 22.61 14.45
CA VAL A 204 -14.02 23.67 14.39
C VAL A 204 -14.43 24.90 15.23
N ILE A 205 -15.72 25.22 15.29
CA ILE A 205 -16.25 26.29 16.17
C ILE A 205 -16.12 25.89 17.64
N VAL A 206 -16.50 24.65 17.99
CA VAL A 206 -16.37 24.11 19.36
C VAL A 206 -14.90 24.02 19.79
N ALA A 207 -13.98 23.73 18.87
CA ALA A 207 -12.55 23.73 19.16
C ALA A 207 -11.95 25.14 19.39
N GLN A 208 -12.66 26.20 18.97
CA GLN A 208 -12.25 27.60 19.17
C GLN A 208 -12.90 28.27 20.35
N THR A 209 -14.04 27.78 20.82
CA THR A 209 -14.53 28.21 22.11
C THR A 209 -13.44 27.87 23.12
N PRO A 210 -12.81 28.87 23.78
CA PRO A 210 -11.96 28.57 24.91
C PRO A 210 -12.86 27.79 25.83
N THR A 211 -12.58 26.49 25.96
CA THR A 211 -13.21 25.70 26.99
C THR A 211 -12.83 26.47 28.25
N ALA A 212 -13.80 27.15 28.85
CA ALA A 212 -13.61 27.68 30.19
C ALA A 212 -12.95 26.53 30.94
N PRO A 213 -11.78 26.74 31.58
CA PRO A 213 -11.14 25.68 32.32
C PRO A 213 -12.26 25.04 33.13
N PRO A 214 -12.46 23.71 33.02
CA PRO A 214 -13.51 23.07 33.81
C PRO A 214 -13.34 23.62 35.21
N PRO A 215 -14.43 24.07 35.88
CA PRO A 215 -14.32 24.55 37.25
C PRO A 215 -13.43 23.54 37.94
N LEU A 216 -12.29 24.04 38.46
CA LEU A 216 -11.23 23.21 39.04
C LEU A 216 -11.97 22.10 39.76
N PRO A 217 -11.87 20.82 39.32
CA PRO A 217 -12.79 19.81 39.81
C PRO A 217 -12.72 19.93 41.31
N THR A 218 -13.84 20.32 41.93
CA THR A 218 -13.95 20.38 43.39
C THR A 218 -13.33 19.07 43.81
N PRO A 219 -12.17 19.08 44.51
CA PRO A 219 -11.36 17.88 44.67
C PRO A 219 -12.32 16.81 45.12
N THR A 220 -12.60 15.86 44.22
CA THR A 220 -13.58 14.81 44.51
C THR A 220 -13.07 14.26 45.82
N PRO A 221 -13.83 14.34 46.93
CA PRO A 221 -13.32 13.93 48.22
C PRO A 221 -12.72 12.56 48.00
N VAL A 222 -11.39 12.47 48.13
CA VAL A 222 -10.69 11.21 47.90
C VAL A 222 -11.19 10.35 49.04
N LEU A 223 -12.16 9.50 48.72
CA LEU A 223 -12.66 8.53 49.67
C LEU A 223 -11.47 7.63 49.96
N THR A 224 -10.83 7.85 51.11
CA THR A 224 -9.69 7.06 51.57
C THR A 224 -10.14 5.75 52.22
N ASP A 225 -11.46 5.54 52.34
CA ASP A 225 -12.04 4.30 52.84
C ASP A 225 -12.26 3.32 51.68
N LYS A 226 -11.47 2.24 51.68
CA LYS A 226 -11.51 1.19 50.65
C LYS A 226 -12.81 0.40 50.64
N GLY A 227 -13.49 0.24 51.79
CA GLY A 227 -14.77 -0.45 51.89
C GLY A 227 -15.89 0.36 51.27
N GLN A 228 -15.94 1.66 51.55
CA GLN A 228 -16.90 2.58 50.96
C GLN A 228 -16.69 2.71 49.45
N LEU A 229 -15.44 2.80 48.97
CA LEU A 229 -15.11 2.81 47.55
C LEU A 229 -15.60 1.54 46.84
N PHE A 230 -15.42 0.37 47.46
CA PHE A 230 -15.86 -0.90 46.88
C PHE A 230 -17.38 -1.02 46.78
N GLU A 231 -18.14 -0.57 47.79
CA GLU A 231 -19.61 -0.56 47.72
C GLU A 231 -20.15 0.42 46.68
N LEU A 232 -19.51 1.59 46.50
CA LEU A 232 -19.83 2.53 45.42
C LEU A 232 -19.52 1.93 44.04
N LEU A 233 -18.37 1.27 43.89
CA LEU A 233 -17.96 0.57 42.68
C LEU A 233 -18.98 -0.51 42.30
N LYS A 234 -19.41 -1.33 43.27
CA LYS A 234 -20.43 -2.37 43.10
C LYS A 234 -21.77 -1.78 42.68
N THR A 235 -22.16 -0.66 43.28
CA THR A 235 -23.38 0.07 42.91
C THR A 235 -23.31 0.59 41.47
N ALA A 236 -22.20 1.23 41.09
CA ALA A 236 -21.97 1.71 39.73
C ALA A 236 -22.01 0.57 38.70
N PHE A 237 -21.39 -0.57 39.02
CA PHE A 237 -21.41 -1.75 38.16
C PHE A 237 -22.83 -2.29 37.95
N SER A 238 -23.63 -2.38 39.02
CA SER A 238 -25.02 -2.82 38.93
C SER A 238 -25.90 -1.90 38.07
N ARG A 239 -25.57 -0.60 38.04
CA ARG A 239 -26.24 0.43 37.25
C ARG A 239 -25.71 0.54 35.82
N LYS A 240 -24.68 -0.24 35.45
CA LYS A 240 -23.99 -0.15 34.15
C LYS A 240 -23.37 1.23 33.89
N ASP A 241 -23.00 1.93 34.96
CA ASP A 241 -22.29 3.21 34.87
C ASP A 241 -20.78 2.94 34.68
N TRP A 242 -20.40 2.64 33.43
CA TRP A 242 -19.06 2.18 33.09
C TRP A 242 -17.97 3.20 33.38
N ASP A 243 -18.26 4.50 33.22
CA ASP A 243 -17.32 5.57 33.50
C ASP A 243 -16.99 5.62 35.01
N THR A 244 -18.02 5.55 35.86
CA THR A 244 -17.83 5.51 37.32
C THR A 244 -17.15 4.21 37.77
N VAL A 245 -17.45 3.06 37.15
CA VAL A 245 -16.77 1.79 37.46
C VAL A 245 -15.27 1.86 37.20
N ILE A 246 -14.86 2.45 36.07
CA ILE A 246 -13.44 2.59 35.72
C ILE A 246 -12.76 3.54 36.71
N LEU A 247 -13.36 4.70 36.97
CA LEU A 247 -12.84 5.70 37.90
C LEU A 247 -12.63 5.13 39.32
N LEU A 248 -13.68 4.56 39.91
CA LEU A 248 -13.63 4.03 41.28
C LEU A 248 -12.70 2.80 41.37
N GLY A 249 -12.68 1.96 40.33
CA GLY A 249 -11.77 0.82 40.27
C GLY A 249 -10.30 1.22 40.12
N ASP A 250 -9.99 2.33 39.45
CA ASP A 250 -8.64 2.91 39.40
C ASP A 250 -8.24 3.51 40.76
N GLN A 251 -9.13 4.26 41.40
CA GLN A 251 -8.89 4.82 42.73
C GLN A 251 -8.65 3.73 43.79
N LEU A 252 -9.49 2.69 43.80
CA LEU A 252 -9.37 1.59 44.76
C LEU A 252 -8.05 0.83 44.60
N ARG A 253 -7.61 0.57 43.36
CA ARG A 253 -6.31 -0.08 43.10
C ARG A 253 -5.12 0.81 43.45
N ALA A 254 -5.23 2.12 43.26
CA ALA A 254 -4.20 3.07 43.66
C ALA A 254 -4.06 3.14 45.19
N LEU A 255 -5.17 2.96 45.91
CA LEU A 255 -5.21 2.94 47.37
C LEU A 255 -4.72 1.60 47.95
N ASP A 256 -5.22 0.47 47.45
CA ASP A 256 -4.85 -0.89 47.86
C ASP A 256 -5.06 -1.86 46.68
N ALA A 257 -3.97 -2.25 46.02
CA ALA A 257 -4.02 -3.11 44.83
C ALA A 257 -4.51 -4.55 45.12
N ASN A 258 -4.51 -5.00 46.39
CA ASN A 258 -4.86 -6.36 46.78
C ASN A 258 -6.30 -6.48 47.30
N TYR A 259 -6.94 -5.36 47.65
CA TYR A 259 -8.29 -5.36 48.20
C TYR A 259 -9.32 -5.74 47.15
N GLU A 260 -10.00 -6.88 47.35
CA GLU A 260 -11.03 -7.41 46.42
C GLU A 260 -10.57 -7.48 44.96
N ALA A 261 -9.27 -7.72 44.74
CA ALA A 261 -8.60 -7.52 43.46
C ALA A 261 -9.27 -8.27 42.28
N ALA A 262 -9.78 -9.48 42.52
CA ALA A 262 -10.46 -10.28 41.50
C ALA A 262 -11.78 -9.63 41.03
N SER A 263 -12.61 -9.19 41.98
CA SER A 263 -13.88 -8.51 41.71
C SER A 263 -13.64 -7.18 40.98
N VAL A 264 -12.68 -6.39 41.46
CA VAL A 264 -12.31 -5.10 40.87
C VAL A 264 -11.78 -5.27 39.44
N ALA A 265 -10.90 -6.25 39.21
CA ALA A 265 -10.38 -6.55 37.88
C ALA A 265 -11.49 -6.97 36.91
N SER A 266 -12.38 -7.88 37.35
CA SER A 266 -13.49 -8.37 36.53
C SER A 266 -14.47 -7.25 36.12
N TRP A 267 -14.91 -6.43 37.07
CA TRP A 267 -15.84 -5.34 36.78
C TRP A 267 -15.22 -4.24 35.91
N ARG A 268 -13.94 -3.94 36.12
CA ARG A 268 -13.21 -3.01 35.26
C ARG A 268 -13.03 -3.53 33.85
N TYR A 269 -12.69 -4.80 33.68
CA TYR A 269 -12.61 -5.40 32.35
C TYR A 269 -13.94 -5.26 31.62
N ALA A 270 -15.05 -5.64 32.27
CA ALA A 270 -16.38 -5.54 31.68
C ALA A 270 -16.78 -4.09 31.33
N ALA A 271 -16.43 -3.12 32.18
CA ALA A 271 -16.68 -1.71 31.92
C ALA A 271 -15.85 -1.18 30.73
N LEU A 272 -14.55 -1.50 30.68
CA LEU A 272 -13.64 -1.07 29.61
C LEU A 272 -14.03 -1.68 28.26
N THR A 273 -14.35 -2.97 28.20
CA THR A 273 -14.77 -3.61 26.94
C THR A 273 -16.10 -3.04 26.43
N THR A 274 -17.07 -2.88 27.33
CA THR A 274 -18.40 -2.35 26.96
C THR A 274 -18.31 -0.90 26.50
N ARG A 275 -17.60 -0.05 27.27
CA ARG A 275 -17.42 1.36 26.92
C ARG A 275 -16.58 1.53 25.66
N GLY A 276 -15.52 0.74 25.51
CA GLY A 276 -14.65 0.74 24.34
C GLY A 276 -15.43 0.45 23.06
N ILE A 277 -16.18 -0.65 23.02
CA ILE A 277 -17.03 -1.01 21.86
C ILE A 277 -18.09 0.06 21.60
N ALA A 278 -18.73 0.61 22.64
CA ALA A 278 -19.71 1.68 22.47
C ALA A 278 -19.09 2.94 21.84
N ARG A 279 -17.87 3.33 22.26
CA ARG A 279 -17.12 4.45 21.69
C ARG A 279 -16.70 4.20 20.25
N LEU A 280 -16.23 2.99 19.93
CA LEU A 280 -15.94 2.59 18.55
C LEU A 280 -17.16 2.77 17.63
N ARG A 281 -18.33 2.30 18.09
CA ARG A 281 -19.60 2.45 17.34
C ARG A 281 -20.02 3.91 17.22
N ALA A 282 -19.87 4.69 18.27
CA ALA A 282 -20.15 6.14 18.27
C ALA A 282 -19.17 6.97 17.42
N GLY A 283 -18.08 6.38 16.90
CA GLY A 283 -17.08 7.06 16.08
C GLY A 283 -15.92 7.69 16.86
N ALA A 284 -15.89 7.53 18.18
CA ALA A 284 -14.73 7.87 19.00
C ALA A 284 -13.70 6.73 18.94
N ILE A 285 -13.10 6.53 17.75
CA ILE A 285 -12.28 5.34 17.44
C ILE A 285 -11.07 5.22 18.38
N GLU A 286 -10.25 6.26 18.47
CA GLU A 286 -9.04 6.24 19.32
C GLU A 286 -9.37 5.98 20.79
N ALA A 287 -10.43 6.63 21.30
CA ALA A 287 -10.88 6.43 22.68
C ALA A 287 -11.43 5.02 22.93
N GLY A 288 -12.06 4.42 21.93
CA GLY A 288 -12.54 3.05 21.99
C GLY A 288 -11.41 2.02 21.95
N ILE A 289 -10.43 2.20 21.04
CA ILE A 289 -9.21 1.36 20.97
C ILE A 289 -8.46 1.43 22.30
N PHE A 290 -8.27 2.63 22.84
CA PHE A 290 -7.60 2.86 24.12
C PHE A 290 -8.24 2.08 25.28
N ASP A 291 -9.58 2.09 25.38
CA ASP A 291 -10.29 1.34 26.41
C ASP A 291 -10.06 -0.17 26.27
N LEU A 292 -10.07 -0.69 25.04
CA LEU A 292 -9.84 -2.11 24.75
C LEU A 292 -8.39 -2.53 25.03
N ASP A 293 -7.42 -1.66 24.77
CA ASP A 293 -6.02 -1.91 25.10
C ASP A 293 -5.76 -1.96 26.61
N ILE A 294 -6.47 -1.13 27.40
CA ILE A 294 -6.42 -1.24 28.86
C ILE A 294 -7.09 -2.54 29.32
N ALA A 295 -8.24 -2.91 28.73
CA ALA A 295 -8.91 -4.17 29.05
C ALA A 295 -8.01 -5.40 28.80
N GLU A 296 -7.26 -5.41 27.69
CA GLU A 296 -6.34 -6.51 27.36
C GLU A 296 -5.20 -6.69 28.38
N ARG A 297 -4.77 -5.61 29.04
CA ARG A 297 -3.77 -5.66 30.13
C ARG A 297 -4.33 -6.26 31.41
N ILE A 298 -5.65 -6.26 31.61
CA ILE A 298 -6.30 -6.90 32.75
C ILE A 298 -6.44 -8.40 32.48
N GLN A 299 -7.00 -8.75 31.32
CA GLN A 299 -7.11 -10.12 30.83
C GLN A 299 -7.30 -10.12 29.31
N LYS A 300 -7.03 -11.24 28.67
CA LYS A 300 -7.17 -11.41 27.21
C LYS A 300 -8.58 -11.00 26.76
N LEU A 301 -8.66 -10.17 25.72
CA LEU A 301 -9.92 -9.79 25.10
C LEU A 301 -10.65 -11.02 24.55
N ASP A 302 -11.96 -11.05 24.74
CA ASP A 302 -12.82 -11.99 24.04
C ASP A 302 -12.80 -11.73 22.53
N ALA A 303 -13.22 -12.74 21.75
CA ALA A 303 -13.13 -12.70 20.29
C ALA A 303 -13.90 -11.52 19.67
N ASN A 304 -15.00 -11.09 20.30
CA ASN A 304 -15.81 -9.97 19.79
C ASN A 304 -15.11 -8.63 20.04
N ALA A 305 -14.64 -8.40 21.27
CA ALA A 305 -13.89 -7.18 21.60
C ALA A 305 -12.58 -7.06 20.80
N ALA A 306 -11.85 -8.17 20.63
CA ALA A 306 -10.64 -8.20 19.83
C ALA A 306 -10.91 -7.91 18.35
N ALA A 307 -11.98 -8.46 17.78
CA ALA A 307 -12.37 -8.19 16.39
C ALA A 307 -12.76 -6.71 16.19
N GLU A 308 -13.58 -6.15 17.10
CA GLU A 308 -13.99 -4.74 17.04
C GLU A 308 -12.79 -3.79 17.10
N ARG A 309 -11.78 -4.07 17.95
CA ARG A 309 -10.53 -3.30 17.98
C ARG A 309 -9.78 -3.38 16.65
N ASN A 310 -9.55 -4.61 16.16
CA ASN A 310 -8.79 -4.82 14.92
C ASN A 310 -9.47 -4.15 13.71
N TYR A 311 -10.80 -4.19 13.63
CA TYR A 311 -11.56 -3.50 12.58
C TYR A 311 -11.44 -1.97 12.70
N ALA A 312 -11.49 -1.45 13.92
CA ALA A 312 -11.33 -0.02 14.17
C ALA A 312 -9.93 0.47 13.78
N GLU A 313 -8.88 -0.28 14.10
CA GLU A 313 -7.50 0.03 13.70
C GLU A 313 -7.33 0.00 12.18
N LEU A 314 -7.85 -1.03 11.50
CA LEU A 314 -7.80 -1.11 10.04
C LEU A 314 -8.51 0.07 9.39
N TYR A 315 -9.68 0.43 9.91
CA TYR A 315 -10.47 1.56 9.43
C TYR A 315 -9.71 2.88 9.62
N GLN A 316 -9.25 3.18 10.84
CA GLN A 316 -8.54 4.41 11.18
C GLN A 316 -7.26 4.60 10.34
N ASN A 317 -6.47 3.53 10.20
CA ASN A 317 -5.26 3.55 9.39
C ASN A 317 -5.54 3.70 7.88
N ALA A 318 -6.70 3.26 7.41
CA ALA A 318 -7.08 3.47 6.03
C ALA A 318 -7.57 4.90 5.79
N ILE A 319 -8.34 5.47 6.73
CA ILE A 319 -8.81 6.85 6.64
C ILE A 319 -7.65 7.85 6.72
N SER A 320 -6.61 7.58 7.51
CA SER A 320 -5.44 8.48 7.61
C SER A 320 -4.66 8.63 6.29
N THR A 321 -4.77 7.66 5.40
CA THR A 321 -4.13 7.68 4.06
C THR A 321 -5.10 8.06 2.95
N PHE A 322 -6.37 8.27 3.27
CA PHE A 322 -7.42 8.60 2.31
C PHE A 322 -7.20 9.98 1.69
N GLY A 323 -7.20 10.09 0.36
CA GLY A 323 -6.90 11.36 -0.32
C GLY A 323 -5.41 11.64 -0.53
N ALA A 324 -4.54 11.12 0.34
CA ALA A 324 -3.09 11.31 0.26
C ALA A 324 -2.38 10.14 -0.44
N ASP A 325 -2.75 8.91 -0.09
CA ASP A 325 -2.24 7.67 -0.68
C ASP A 325 -3.42 6.69 -0.89
N TRP A 326 -4.00 6.78 -2.08
CA TRP A 326 -5.14 5.97 -2.46
C TRP A 326 -4.86 4.46 -2.45
N GLU A 327 -3.65 4.02 -2.79
CA GLU A 327 -3.32 2.60 -2.86
C GLU A 327 -3.25 1.97 -1.47
N THR A 328 -2.64 2.67 -0.51
CA THR A 328 -2.62 2.22 0.88
C THR A 328 -4.02 2.21 1.49
N ALA A 329 -4.82 3.24 1.22
CA ALA A 329 -6.21 3.29 1.66
C ALA A 329 -7.03 2.13 1.06
N ILE A 330 -6.94 1.88 -0.25
CA ILE A 330 -7.63 0.77 -0.93
C ILE A 330 -7.26 -0.58 -0.32
N ARG A 331 -5.96 -0.86 -0.11
CA ARG A 331 -5.50 -2.14 0.44
C ARG A 331 -6.09 -2.42 1.82
N ARG A 332 -6.05 -1.42 2.71
CA ARG A 332 -6.58 -1.54 4.08
C ARG A 332 -8.10 -1.63 4.11
N LEU A 333 -8.79 -0.80 3.32
CA LEU A 333 -10.25 -0.86 3.18
C LEU A 333 -10.71 -2.18 2.55
N THR A 334 -9.96 -2.74 1.62
CA THR A 334 -10.26 -4.05 1.02
C THR A 334 -10.17 -5.16 2.05
N GLN A 335 -9.10 -5.16 2.86
CA GLN A 335 -8.95 -6.12 3.96
C GLN A 335 -10.13 -6.03 4.95
N LEU A 336 -10.52 -4.80 5.34
CA LEU A 336 -11.65 -4.59 6.23
C LEU A 336 -12.99 -4.98 5.57
N TYR A 337 -13.21 -4.64 4.30
CA TYR A 337 -14.42 -4.97 3.57
C TYR A 337 -14.59 -6.48 3.40
N GLN A 338 -13.51 -7.22 3.18
CA GLN A 338 -13.54 -8.69 3.11
C GLN A 338 -13.84 -9.34 4.46
N ALA A 339 -13.33 -8.77 5.56
CA ALA A 339 -13.56 -9.28 6.90
C ALA A 339 -14.95 -8.94 7.44
N SER A 340 -15.42 -7.70 7.21
CA SER A 340 -16.71 -7.20 7.67
C SER A 340 -17.26 -6.13 6.71
N PRO A 341 -18.01 -6.53 5.67
CA PRO A 341 -18.55 -5.60 4.67
C PRO A 341 -19.52 -4.55 5.25
N ALA A 342 -20.17 -4.89 6.37
CA ALA A 342 -21.12 -4.03 7.07
C ALA A 342 -20.47 -3.12 8.12
N TYR A 343 -19.14 -3.16 8.27
CA TYR A 343 -18.44 -2.33 9.25
C TYR A 343 -18.47 -0.86 8.83
N ARG A 344 -19.33 -0.08 9.49
CA ARG A 344 -19.49 1.36 9.23
C ARG A 344 -19.79 1.63 7.74
N ASP A 345 -19.10 2.58 7.13
CA ASP A 345 -19.21 2.99 5.74
C ASP A 345 -18.07 2.41 4.88
N VAL A 346 -17.43 1.30 5.28
CA VAL A 346 -16.24 0.74 4.60
C VAL A 346 -16.46 0.51 3.10
N GLY A 347 -17.63 -0.01 2.69
CA GLY A 347 -17.96 -0.19 1.28
C GLY A 347 -18.02 1.13 0.50
N ALA A 348 -18.63 2.17 1.09
CA ALA A 348 -18.69 3.50 0.51
C ALA A 348 -17.30 4.15 0.44
N ARG A 349 -16.48 3.99 1.48
CA ARG A 349 -15.10 4.47 1.50
C ARG A 349 -14.23 3.76 0.47
N LEU A 350 -14.35 2.45 0.33
CA LEU A 350 -13.60 1.68 -0.66
C LEU A 350 -14.00 2.09 -2.09
N PHE A 351 -15.29 2.27 -2.34
CA PHE A 351 -15.79 2.83 -3.60
C PHE A 351 -15.18 4.21 -3.89
N GLN A 352 -15.27 5.13 -2.92
CA GLN A 352 -14.69 6.48 -3.04
C GLN A 352 -13.17 6.44 -3.25
N ALA A 353 -12.46 5.52 -2.61
CA ALA A 353 -11.02 5.36 -2.77
C ALA A 353 -10.66 4.89 -4.19
N TYR A 354 -11.41 3.94 -4.75
CA TYR A 354 -11.24 3.53 -6.15
C TYR A 354 -11.54 4.66 -7.14
N VAL A 355 -12.63 5.42 -6.93
CA VAL A 355 -12.94 6.57 -7.78
C VAL A 355 -11.85 7.64 -7.66
N GLY A 356 -11.40 7.97 -6.44
CA GLY A 356 -10.35 8.94 -6.19
C GLY A 356 -9.00 8.53 -6.78
N ALA A 357 -8.63 7.25 -6.69
CA ALA A 357 -7.47 6.69 -7.36
C ALA A 357 -7.58 6.85 -8.89
N GLY A 358 -8.74 6.49 -9.46
CA GLY A 358 -9.01 6.63 -10.88
C GLY A 358 -8.92 8.08 -11.36
N ASP A 359 -9.51 9.01 -10.60
CA ASP A 359 -9.45 10.46 -10.87
C ASP A 359 -8.02 10.99 -10.76
N SER A 360 -7.24 10.50 -9.79
CA SER A 360 -5.82 10.87 -9.63
C SER A 360 -4.97 10.43 -10.83
N PHE A 361 -5.14 9.19 -11.30
CA PHE A 361 -4.47 8.69 -12.49
C PHE A 361 -4.93 9.44 -13.76
N ALA A 362 -6.23 9.65 -13.94
CA ALA A 362 -6.77 10.40 -15.06
C ALA A 362 -6.27 11.85 -15.10
N GLY A 363 -6.16 12.51 -13.94
CA GLY A 363 -5.60 13.85 -13.82
C GLY A 363 -4.12 13.95 -14.22
N ARG A 364 -3.37 12.85 -14.07
CA ARG A 364 -1.98 12.71 -14.53
C ARG A 364 -1.86 12.20 -15.96
N GLN A 365 -2.98 11.99 -16.65
CA GLN A 365 -3.07 11.39 -17.99
C GLN A 365 -2.65 9.91 -18.04
N ASP A 366 -2.66 9.23 -16.90
CA ASP A 366 -2.42 7.79 -16.79
C ASP A 366 -3.74 7.01 -16.99
N TRP A 367 -4.20 6.94 -18.23
CA TRP A 367 -5.55 6.47 -18.54
C TRP A 367 -5.79 4.98 -18.28
N CYS A 368 -4.79 4.13 -18.48
CA CYS A 368 -4.91 2.68 -18.30
C CYS A 368 -5.11 2.26 -16.82
N PRO A 369 -4.31 2.73 -15.85
CA PRO A 369 -4.61 2.49 -14.44
C PRO A 369 -5.90 3.20 -13.99
N ALA A 370 -6.24 4.37 -14.55
CA ALA A 370 -7.51 5.04 -14.25
C ALA A 370 -8.73 4.17 -14.61
N GLU A 371 -8.73 3.58 -15.82
CA GLU A 371 -9.78 2.67 -16.29
C GLU A 371 -10.00 1.52 -15.30
N LYS A 372 -8.93 0.86 -14.86
CA LYS A 372 -9.00 -0.28 -13.93
C LYS A 372 -9.56 0.11 -12.56
N ARG A 373 -9.20 1.29 -12.06
CA ARG A 373 -9.73 1.81 -10.79
C ARG A 373 -11.21 2.15 -10.90
N TYR A 374 -11.65 2.77 -12.00
CA TYR A 374 -13.08 2.97 -12.24
C TYR A 374 -13.85 1.66 -12.44
N ALA A 375 -13.25 0.66 -13.10
CA ALA A 375 -13.84 -0.67 -13.22
C ALA A 375 -14.00 -1.35 -11.84
N SER A 376 -13.01 -1.22 -10.96
CA SER A 376 -13.08 -1.74 -9.58
C SER A 376 -14.17 -1.02 -8.77
N ALA A 377 -14.34 0.29 -8.95
CA ALA A 377 -15.44 1.03 -8.35
C ALA A 377 -16.82 0.59 -8.88
N LEU A 378 -16.96 0.37 -10.19
CA LEU A 378 -18.20 -0.15 -10.80
C LEU A 378 -18.53 -1.58 -10.37
N ALA A 379 -17.53 -2.39 -10.03
CA ALA A 379 -17.76 -3.71 -9.47
C ALA A 379 -18.40 -3.66 -8.06
N LEU A 380 -18.15 -2.58 -7.31
CA LEU A 380 -18.78 -2.35 -6.00
C LEU A 380 -20.16 -1.72 -6.14
N VAL A 381 -20.30 -0.73 -7.03
CA VAL A 381 -21.55 0.00 -7.26
C VAL A 381 -21.83 0.07 -8.76
N PRO A 382 -22.48 -0.97 -9.32
CA PRO A 382 -22.90 -0.98 -10.72
C PRO A 382 -23.85 0.20 -11.03
N GLY A 383 -23.64 0.88 -12.17
CA GLY A 383 -24.49 1.99 -12.60
C GLY A 383 -24.26 3.30 -11.84
N ALA A 384 -23.15 3.45 -11.12
CA ALA A 384 -22.78 4.71 -10.48
C ALA A 384 -22.74 5.86 -11.51
N ALA A 385 -23.49 6.92 -11.24
CA ALA A 385 -23.72 8.01 -12.19
C ALA A 385 -22.40 8.64 -12.70
N GLY A 386 -22.25 8.71 -14.02
CA GLY A 386 -21.07 9.28 -14.68
C GLY A 386 -19.81 8.41 -14.62
N LEU A 387 -19.78 7.33 -13.86
CA LEU A 387 -18.59 6.49 -13.68
C LEU A 387 -18.35 5.58 -14.90
N ASP A 388 -19.40 5.05 -15.53
CA ASP A 388 -19.29 4.32 -16.80
C ASP A 388 -18.72 5.19 -17.91
N GLN A 389 -19.08 6.48 -17.94
CA GLN A 389 -18.51 7.45 -18.88
C GLN A 389 -17.04 7.73 -18.57
N LYS A 390 -16.67 7.91 -17.30
CA LYS A 390 -15.26 8.05 -16.88
C LYS A 390 -14.43 6.83 -17.27
N ARG A 391 -14.90 5.61 -16.98
CA ARG A 391 -14.25 4.35 -17.38
C ARG A 391 -14.13 4.27 -18.90
N GLY A 392 -15.21 4.52 -19.64
CA GLY A 392 -15.23 4.47 -21.10
C GLY A 392 -14.26 5.47 -21.73
N ALA A 393 -14.23 6.72 -21.24
CA ALA A 393 -13.29 7.73 -21.68
C ALA A 393 -11.83 7.33 -21.38
N ALA A 394 -11.56 6.83 -20.17
CA ALA A 394 -10.24 6.33 -19.81
C ALA A 394 -9.81 5.13 -20.66
N ALA A 395 -10.73 4.21 -20.97
CA ALA A 395 -10.47 3.08 -21.85
C ALA A 395 -10.12 3.52 -23.27
N GLN A 396 -10.86 4.46 -23.86
CA GLN A 396 -10.57 4.99 -25.19
C GLN A 396 -9.22 5.72 -25.22
N GLN A 397 -8.95 6.55 -24.21
CA GLN A 397 -7.67 7.25 -24.09
C GLN A 397 -6.50 6.29 -23.83
N CYS A 398 -6.73 5.18 -23.11
CA CYS A 398 -5.75 4.10 -22.95
C CYS A 398 -5.42 3.42 -24.30
N LEU A 399 -6.40 3.30 -25.21
CA LEU A 399 -6.20 2.72 -26.55
C LEU A 399 -5.51 3.69 -27.53
N THR A 400 -5.76 5.00 -27.41
CA THR A 400 -5.15 6.04 -28.27
C THR A 400 -3.88 6.68 -27.71
N ALA A 401 -3.50 6.34 -26.47
CA ALA A 401 -2.26 6.80 -25.86
C ALA A 401 -1.06 6.26 -26.66
N THR A 402 -0.61 7.05 -27.63
CA THR A 402 0.82 7.06 -27.97
C THR A 402 1.50 7.50 -26.68
N PRO A 403 2.45 6.74 -26.12
CA PRO A 403 3.02 7.05 -24.81
C PRO A 403 3.55 8.48 -24.81
N VAL A 404 2.82 9.41 -24.19
CA VAL A 404 3.30 10.78 -24.01
C VAL A 404 4.37 10.67 -22.94
N PRO A 405 5.62 11.08 -23.25
CA PRO A 405 6.68 11.10 -22.27
C PRO A 405 6.27 12.03 -21.14
N ILE A 406 6.31 11.51 -19.92
CA ILE A 406 6.34 12.33 -18.72
C ILE A 406 7.46 13.36 -18.92
N THR A 407 7.16 14.66 -18.92
CA THR A 407 8.20 15.67 -18.65
C THR A 407 8.57 15.50 -17.18
N GLY A 408 9.78 15.04 -16.95
CA GLY A 408 10.09 14.08 -15.88
C GLY A 408 10.44 12.70 -16.43
N THR A 409 10.97 12.67 -17.65
CA THR A 409 11.47 11.49 -18.34
C THR A 409 12.82 11.17 -17.73
N GLY A 410 12.79 10.48 -16.59
CA GLY A 410 13.63 9.31 -16.50
C GLY A 410 13.06 8.31 -17.50
N THR A 411 13.55 8.35 -18.74
CA THR A 411 13.71 7.09 -19.44
C THR A 411 14.42 6.17 -18.44
N LEU A 412 14.06 4.88 -18.32
CA LEU A 412 15.08 3.89 -17.93
C LEU A 412 16.06 3.77 -19.11
N THR A 413 16.65 4.89 -19.51
CA THR A 413 18.02 4.94 -19.95
C THR A 413 18.79 4.55 -18.72
N GLY A 414 19.22 3.28 -18.67
CA GLY A 414 20.60 3.07 -18.28
C GLY A 414 21.40 4.09 -19.07
N THR A 415 21.96 5.08 -18.38
CA THR A 415 23.24 5.62 -18.84
C THR A 415 24.12 4.39 -18.94
N GLY A 416 24.45 4.03 -20.18
CA GLY A 416 25.27 2.86 -20.43
C GLY A 416 26.54 2.91 -19.59
N ALA A 417 26.66 2.01 -18.63
CA ALA A 417 27.68 1.01 -18.80
C ALA A 417 27.13 0.05 -19.86
N GLY A 418 27.73 0.06 -21.06
CA GLY A 418 27.29 -0.77 -22.19
C GLY A 418 27.12 -2.24 -21.82
N GLY A 419 26.45 -3.00 -22.70
CA GLY A 419 26.22 -4.44 -22.56
C GLY A 419 27.43 -5.14 -21.93
N GLY A 420 27.31 -5.47 -20.65
CA GLY A 420 28.47 -5.73 -19.78
C GLY A 420 28.25 -5.47 -18.29
N ALA A 421 27.24 -4.69 -17.88
CA ALA A 421 26.99 -4.36 -16.46
C ALA A 421 26.76 -5.60 -15.56
N LEU A 422 26.04 -6.61 -16.07
CA LEU A 422 25.89 -7.91 -15.40
C LEU A 422 27.08 -8.86 -15.65
N GLY A 423 27.88 -8.58 -16.68
CA GLY A 423 28.99 -9.41 -17.19
C GLY A 423 28.64 -10.88 -17.45
N GLY A 424 27.37 -11.15 -17.77
CA GLY A 424 26.82 -12.47 -18.10
C GLY A 424 25.36 -12.62 -17.63
N GLY A 425 24.51 -13.20 -18.47
CA GLY A 425 23.13 -13.52 -18.12
C GLY A 425 22.13 -12.34 -18.10
N ARG A 426 20.92 -12.63 -17.62
CA ARG A 426 19.79 -11.70 -17.47
C ARG A 426 19.16 -11.86 -16.09
N LEU A 427 18.74 -10.75 -15.50
CA LEU A 427 17.97 -10.71 -14.27
C LEU A 427 16.49 -10.78 -14.57
N VAL A 428 15.76 -11.60 -13.83
CA VAL A 428 14.31 -11.66 -13.80
C VAL A 428 13.83 -11.20 -12.43
N TYR A 429 13.01 -10.17 -12.39
CA TYR A 429 12.58 -9.52 -11.14
C TYR A 429 11.14 -9.05 -11.23
N ALA A 430 10.47 -8.98 -10.10
CA ALA A 430 9.19 -8.30 -10.00
C ALA A 430 9.40 -6.79 -9.97
N GLY A 431 8.59 -6.06 -10.72
CA GLY A 431 8.59 -4.60 -10.71
C GLY A 431 7.19 -4.06 -11.01
N PRO A 432 6.95 -2.77 -10.70
CA PRO A 432 5.71 -2.13 -11.09
C PRO A 432 5.59 -2.12 -12.62
N ASP A 433 4.45 -2.57 -13.15
CA ASP A 433 4.16 -2.51 -14.57
C ASP A 433 3.32 -1.28 -14.90
N PRO A 434 3.91 -0.26 -15.53
CA PRO A 434 3.21 0.98 -15.83
C PRO A 434 2.08 0.78 -16.85
N THR A 435 2.10 -0.30 -17.64
CA THR A 435 1.09 -0.56 -18.67
C THR A 435 -0.21 -1.12 -18.09
N ASN A 436 -0.15 -1.78 -16.93
CA ASN A 436 -1.28 -2.51 -16.38
C ASN A 436 -1.56 -2.17 -14.90
N GLY A 437 -0.75 -1.32 -14.25
CA GLY A 437 -0.98 -0.89 -12.86
C GLY A 437 -0.89 -2.02 -11.82
N SER A 438 -0.38 -3.19 -12.23
CA SER A 438 -0.10 -4.35 -11.41
C SER A 438 1.41 -4.61 -11.41
N TYR A 439 1.86 -5.66 -10.73
CA TYR A 439 3.24 -6.12 -10.82
C TYR A 439 3.40 -7.09 -11.99
N SER A 440 4.50 -6.93 -12.70
CA SER A 440 4.91 -7.86 -13.74
C SER A 440 6.31 -8.36 -13.46
N LEU A 441 6.59 -9.54 -13.97
CA LEU A 441 7.97 -9.99 -14.10
C LEU A 441 8.62 -9.27 -15.27
N PHE A 442 9.75 -8.65 -15.01
CA PHE A 442 10.62 -8.07 -16.02
C PHE A 442 11.86 -8.94 -16.18
N ILE A 443 12.42 -8.93 -17.38
CA ILE A 443 13.73 -9.49 -17.69
C ILE A 443 14.64 -8.38 -18.23
N SER A 444 15.86 -8.26 -17.70
CA SER A 444 16.86 -7.26 -18.13
C SER A 444 18.26 -7.87 -18.16
N ASP A 445 19.09 -7.44 -19.11
CA ASP A 445 20.53 -7.74 -19.20
C ASP A 445 21.40 -6.70 -18.46
N GLY A 446 20.80 -5.87 -17.61
CA GLY A 446 21.43 -4.71 -16.99
C GLY A 446 21.23 -3.41 -17.78
N GLY A 447 20.49 -3.48 -18.90
CA GLY A 447 19.98 -2.33 -19.64
C GLY A 447 18.45 -2.33 -19.70
N THR A 448 17.89 -2.40 -20.90
CA THR A 448 16.44 -2.26 -21.12
C THR A 448 15.67 -3.47 -20.58
N ALA A 449 14.73 -3.20 -19.69
CA ALA A 449 13.83 -4.21 -19.15
C ALA A 449 12.69 -4.54 -20.12
N ARG A 450 12.36 -5.83 -20.27
CA ARG A 450 11.20 -6.32 -21.04
C ARG A 450 10.22 -7.02 -20.12
N SER A 451 8.92 -6.76 -20.28
CA SER A 451 7.87 -7.51 -19.58
C SER A 451 7.85 -8.97 -20.04
N LEU A 452 7.91 -9.89 -19.08
CA LEU A 452 7.97 -11.35 -19.28
C LEU A 452 6.63 -12.00 -18.96
N ALA A 453 5.99 -11.62 -17.86
CA ALA A 453 4.72 -12.19 -17.42
C ALA A 453 3.91 -11.15 -16.61
N PRO A 454 2.85 -10.56 -17.20
CA PRO A 454 1.96 -9.65 -16.52
C PRO A 454 1.20 -10.29 -15.35
N GLY A 455 1.11 -9.60 -14.21
CA GLY A 455 0.36 -10.07 -13.03
C GLY A 455 1.01 -11.21 -12.27
N ALA A 456 2.30 -11.48 -12.52
CA ALA A 456 3.07 -12.51 -11.86
C ALA A 456 4.17 -11.91 -10.97
N GLY A 457 4.45 -12.60 -9.86
CA GLY A 457 5.60 -12.33 -9.00
C GLY A 457 6.39 -13.60 -8.67
N GLN A 458 7.57 -13.39 -8.07
CA GLN A 458 8.42 -14.43 -7.45
C GLN A 458 9.05 -15.44 -8.44
N PRO A 459 9.85 -14.96 -9.42
CA PRO A 459 10.52 -15.82 -10.38
C PRO A 459 11.52 -16.74 -9.68
N THR A 460 11.64 -17.97 -10.18
CA THR A 460 12.80 -18.83 -9.93
C THR A 460 13.29 -19.37 -11.26
N TYR A 461 14.60 -19.59 -11.34
CA TYR A 461 15.25 -20.13 -12.52
C TYR A 461 15.82 -21.51 -12.24
N ARG A 462 15.63 -22.43 -13.19
CA ARG A 462 16.34 -23.71 -13.24
C ARG A 462 16.36 -24.25 -14.67
N ASN A 463 17.51 -24.80 -15.10
CA ASN A 463 17.82 -25.35 -16.42
C ASN A 463 16.60 -25.59 -17.36
N GLY A 464 16.35 -24.65 -18.27
CA GLY A 464 15.34 -24.80 -19.33
C GLY A 464 14.12 -23.87 -19.28
N GLY A 465 13.93 -23.04 -18.24
CA GLY A 465 12.87 -22.02 -18.24
C GLY A 465 12.70 -21.25 -16.93
N VAL A 466 12.07 -20.07 -17.00
CA VAL A 466 11.58 -19.33 -15.82
C VAL A 466 10.29 -20.00 -15.36
N VAL A 467 10.26 -20.57 -14.17
CA VAL A 467 9.08 -21.29 -13.69
C VAL A 467 8.91 -21.02 -12.22
N VAL A 468 8.13 -19.99 -11.89
CA VAL A 468 7.12 -19.96 -10.82
C VAL A 468 6.46 -18.58 -10.93
N LEU A 469 5.16 -18.58 -11.23
CA LEU A 469 4.31 -17.40 -11.14
C LEU A 469 3.55 -17.51 -9.82
N SER A 470 3.66 -16.54 -8.91
CA SER A 470 2.64 -16.36 -7.86
C SER A 470 1.77 -15.19 -8.28
N GLY A 471 0.55 -15.51 -8.73
CA GLY A 471 -0.48 -14.56 -9.13
C GLY A 471 -1.82 -15.28 -9.16
N GLY A 472 -2.79 -14.86 -8.33
CA GLY A 472 -4.09 -15.52 -8.21
C GLY A 472 -4.10 -16.90 -7.53
N GLY A 473 -3.06 -17.25 -6.77
CA GLY A 473 -2.97 -18.49 -5.98
C GLY A 473 -2.29 -19.69 -6.68
N ALA A 474 -2.02 -19.64 -7.99
CA ALA A 474 -1.49 -20.80 -8.72
C ALA A 474 -0.01 -20.66 -9.10
N ILE A 475 0.81 -21.71 -8.88
CA ILE A 475 2.20 -21.80 -9.38
C ILE A 475 2.21 -22.39 -10.79
N ARG A 476 2.80 -21.72 -11.78
CA ARG A 476 2.76 -22.09 -13.22
C ARG A 476 4.12 -21.99 -13.93
N THR A 477 4.27 -22.68 -15.07
CA THR A 477 5.41 -22.62 -16.01
C THR A 477 5.19 -21.59 -17.14
N THR A 478 6.25 -21.01 -17.71
CA THR A 478 6.16 -20.08 -18.86
C THR A 478 5.95 -20.77 -20.22
N ALA A 479 6.06 -22.10 -20.31
CA ALA A 479 5.98 -22.86 -21.57
C ALA A 479 4.62 -23.54 -21.84
N GLY A 480 3.58 -23.20 -21.07
CA GLY A 480 2.22 -23.70 -21.29
C GLY A 480 1.59 -24.24 -20.01
N ALA A 481 0.67 -23.46 -19.45
CA ALA A 481 -0.55 -23.86 -18.71
C ALA A 481 -0.51 -24.97 -17.63
N THR A 482 0.63 -25.55 -17.24
CA THR A 482 0.66 -26.59 -16.21
C THR A 482 0.56 -25.98 -14.82
N LEU A 483 -0.52 -26.33 -14.10
CA LEU A 483 -0.72 -26.00 -12.70
C LEU A 483 0.21 -26.85 -11.83
N LEU A 484 1.14 -26.22 -11.12
CA LEU A 484 2.12 -26.88 -10.26
C LEU A 484 1.61 -27.00 -8.81
N ALA A 485 0.80 -26.03 -8.36
CA ALA A 485 0.08 -26.06 -7.08
C ALA A 485 -1.11 -25.07 -7.13
N GLN A 486 -2.22 -25.38 -6.44
CA GLN A 486 -3.46 -24.58 -6.48
C GLN A 486 -3.47 -23.36 -5.53
N ALA A 487 -2.59 -23.32 -4.52
CA ALA A 487 -2.50 -22.24 -3.54
C ALA A 487 -1.08 -22.19 -2.94
N GLY A 488 -0.19 -21.32 -3.42
CA GLY A 488 1.17 -21.22 -2.87
C GLY A 488 1.96 -19.96 -3.23
N GLN A 489 2.84 -19.55 -2.32
CA GLN A 489 3.82 -18.47 -2.48
C GLN A 489 5.25 -19.02 -2.47
N TYR A 490 6.19 -18.25 -3.03
CA TYR A 490 7.64 -18.48 -2.98
C TYR A 490 8.11 -19.80 -3.62
N GLY A 491 7.40 -20.28 -4.64
CA GLY A 491 7.65 -21.58 -5.25
C GLY A 491 9.08 -21.78 -5.77
N SER A 492 9.63 -22.98 -5.59
CA SER A 492 10.98 -23.36 -6.03
C SER A 492 11.00 -24.80 -6.56
N LEU A 493 11.62 -25.04 -7.72
CA LEU A 493 11.66 -26.36 -8.36
C LEU A 493 12.87 -27.19 -7.90
N SER A 494 12.69 -28.51 -7.82
CA SER A 494 13.75 -29.48 -7.57
C SER A 494 14.77 -29.58 -8.72
N PRO A 495 15.98 -30.14 -8.48
CA PRO A 495 17.04 -30.33 -9.50
C PRO A 495 16.59 -31.00 -10.78
N ASP A 496 15.76 -32.01 -10.63
CA ASP A 496 15.19 -32.80 -11.72
C ASP A 496 13.92 -32.17 -12.34
N GLY A 497 13.45 -31.04 -11.80
CA GLY A 497 12.22 -30.36 -12.23
C GLY A 497 10.92 -31.12 -11.93
N LYS A 498 10.99 -32.23 -11.18
CA LYS A 498 9.83 -33.10 -10.90
C LYS A 498 9.00 -32.67 -9.70
N ARG A 499 9.56 -31.85 -8.80
CA ARG A 499 8.91 -31.40 -7.58
C ARG A 499 8.96 -29.88 -7.44
N VAL A 500 7.98 -29.34 -6.74
CA VAL A 500 7.89 -27.93 -6.37
C VAL A 500 7.75 -27.80 -4.87
N ALA A 501 8.59 -26.97 -4.26
CA ALA A 501 8.45 -26.53 -2.88
C ALA A 501 7.75 -25.16 -2.86
N TYR A 502 6.80 -24.95 -1.95
CA TYR A 502 6.05 -23.69 -1.83
C TYR A 502 5.53 -23.46 -0.41
N ALA A 503 5.20 -22.22 -0.08
CA ALA A 503 4.57 -21.87 1.21
C ALA A 503 3.07 -21.60 1.04
N ALA A 504 2.25 -22.13 1.95
CA ALA A 504 0.81 -21.88 2.00
C ALA A 504 0.34 -21.90 3.46
N GLY A 505 -0.44 -20.89 3.87
CA GLY A 505 -0.97 -20.83 5.25
C GLY A 505 0.10 -20.83 6.35
N GLY A 506 1.31 -20.33 6.06
CA GLY A 506 2.45 -20.34 7.00
C GLY A 506 3.16 -21.69 7.12
N VAL A 507 2.87 -22.65 6.23
CA VAL A 507 3.50 -23.97 6.18
C VAL A 507 4.21 -24.14 4.84
N VAL A 508 5.37 -24.78 4.84
CA VAL A 508 6.08 -25.15 3.61
C VAL A 508 5.67 -26.55 3.19
N TYR A 509 5.35 -26.72 1.91
CA TYR A 509 4.99 -27.97 1.28
C TYR A 509 5.94 -28.32 0.15
N VAL A 510 6.08 -29.61 -0.13
CA VAL A 510 6.69 -30.14 -1.36
C VAL A 510 5.66 -31.00 -2.07
N ALA A 511 5.41 -30.72 -3.34
CA ALA A 511 4.49 -31.49 -4.17
C ALA A 511 5.16 -31.93 -5.47
N GLY A 512 4.64 -32.99 -6.09
CA GLY A 512 4.99 -33.32 -7.46
C GLY A 512 4.45 -32.29 -8.44
N VAL A 513 5.24 -31.97 -9.47
CA VAL A 513 4.82 -31.13 -10.59
C VAL A 513 3.66 -31.82 -11.33
N GLY A 514 2.51 -31.17 -11.42
CA GLY A 514 1.27 -31.75 -11.97
C GLY A 514 0.35 -32.39 -10.92
N GLY A 515 0.68 -32.27 -9.63
CA GLY A 515 -0.18 -32.70 -8.52
C GLY A 515 0.04 -34.13 -8.03
N THR A 516 1.01 -34.86 -8.60
CA THR A 516 1.37 -36.22 -8.18
C THR A 516 2.90 -36.36 -8.02
N PRO A 517 3.39 -36.87 -6.87
CA PRO A 517 2.65 -37.25 -5.66
C PRO A 517 2.04 -36.05 -4.92
N ALA A 518 1.09 -36.34 -4.02
CA ALA A 518 0.39 -35.34 -3.22
C ALA A 518 1.34 -34.48 -2.37
N PRO A 519 0.95 -33.25 -2.01
CA PRO A 519 1.80 -32.37 -1.21
C PRO A 519 2.17 -32.96 0.16
N VAL A 520 3.45 -32.93 0.50
CA VAL A 520 4.01 -33.31 1.80
C VAL A 520 4.36 -32.04 2.57
N SER A 521 3.94 -31.96 3.83
CA SER A 521 4.27 -30.84 4.72
C SER A 521 5.69 -30.96 5.25
N LEU A 522 6.48 -29.89 5.11
CA LEU A 522 7.75 -29.70 5.79
C LEU A 522 7.58 -28.92 7.10
N GLY A 523 6.36 -28.53 7.50
CA GLY A 523 6.10 -27.79 8.74
C GLY A 523 6.11 -26.26 8.59
N PRO A 524 6.02 -25.51 9.71
CA PRO A 524 5.83 -24.07 9.69
C PRO A 524 7.03 -23.35 9.08
N GLY A 525 6.79 -22.37 8.22
CA GLY A 525 7.84 -21.60 7.58
C GLY A 525 7.45 -20.90 6.29
N SER A 526 8.44 -20.28 5.66
CA SER A 526 8.31 -19.51 4.42
C SER A 526 9.59 -19.55 3.60
N TRP A 527 9.56 -18.94 2.41
CA TRP A 527 10.73 -18.80 1.51
C TRP A 527 11.49 -20.09 1.14
N PRO A 528 10.81 -21.20 0.77
CA PRO A 528 11.52 -22.40 0.32
C PRO A 528 12.35 -22.12 -0.93
N ASN A 529 13.64 -22.48 -0.91
CA ASN A 529 14.54 -22.39 -2.05
C ASN A 529 15.35 -23.69 -2.20
N TRP A 530 15.20 -24.33 -3.35
CA TRP A 530 15.80 -25.63 -3.64
C TRP A 530 17.21 -25.46 -4.18
N GLY A 531 18.19 -26.07 -3.51
CA GLY A 531 19.59 -26.04 -3.91
C GLY A 531 19.91 -27.00 -5.06
N PRO A 532 21.13 -26.91 -5.61
CA PRO A 532 21.62 -27.82 -6.64
C PRO A 532 21.74 -29.27 -6.14
N GLY A 533 22.10 -29.47 -4.86
CA GLY A 533 22.24 -30.78 -4.22
C GLY A 533 20.95 -31.40 -3.68
N ALA A 534 19.79 -31.04 -4.23
CA ALA A 534 18.46 -31.51 -3.81
C ALA A 534 18.01 -31.15 -2.37
N GLN A 535 18.83 -30.45 -1.59
CA GLN A 535 18.44 -29.90 -0.29
C GLN A 535 17.62 -28.62 -0.46
N LEU A 536 16.75 -28.34 0.51
CA LEU A 536 15.95 -27.13 0.59
C LEU A 536 16.48 -26.22 1.70
N VAL A 537 16.55 -24.92 1.46
CA VAL A 537 16.64 -23.92 2.54
C VAL A 537 15.30 -23.23 2.69
N MET A 538 14.85 -23.01 3.92
CA MET A 538 13.60 -22.32 4.23
C MET A 538 13.72 -21.50 5.51
N GLN A 539 12.96 -20.42 5.62
CA GLN A 539 12.78 -19.71 6.88
C GLN A 539 11.79 -20.49 7.75
N SER A 540 12.09 -20.70 9.02
CA SER A 540 11.21 -21.40 9.96
C SER A 540 11.44 -20.94 11.39
N CYS A 541 10.36 -20.90 12.17
CA CYS A 541 10.37 -20.74 13.61
C CYS A 541 9.92 -22.04 14.26
N GLN A 542 10.86 -22.75 14.88
CA GLN A 542 10.62 -23.99 15.62
C GLN A 542 10.94 -23.78 17.11
N PRO A 543 10.60 -24.71 18.02
CA PRO A 543 10.96 -24.59 19.44
C PRO A 543 12.47 -24.39 19.69
N ALA A 544 13.31 -24.93 18.80
CA ALA A 544 14.77 -24.75 18.83
C ALA A 544 15.25 -23.36 18.35
N GLY A 545 14.34 -22.50 17.88
CA GLY A 545 14.61 -21.12 17.46
C GLY A 545 14.12 -20.80 16.04
N CYS A 546 14.19 -19.52 15.70
CA CYS A 546 13.89 -19.00 14.36
C CYS A 546 15.15 -18.81 13.52
N GLY A 547 15.02 -18.91 12.21
CA GLY A 547 16.11 -18.61 11.27
C GLY A 547 15.94 -19.36 9.95
N LEU A 548 17.03 -19.49 9.21
CA LEU A 548 17.09 -20.35 8.04
C LEU A 548 17.43 -21.77 8.44
N TRP A 549 16.71 -22.71 7.84
CA TRP A 549 16.83 -24.14 8.08
C TRP A 549 17.13 -24.86 6.77
N LEU A 550 18.15 -25.71 6.83
CA LEU A 550 18.44 -26.70 5.80
C LEU A 550 17.59 -27.94 6.05
N VAL A 551 16.85 -28.38 5.04
CA VAL A 551 15.90 -29.48 5.12
C VAL A 551 16.14 -30.43 3.96
N ASN A 552 16.18 -31.73 4.27
CA ASN A 552 16.05 -32.77 3.27
C ASN A 552 14.55 -33.01 3.00
N PRO A 553 14.02 -32.74 1.80
CA PRO A 553 12.59 -32.92 1.54
C PRO A 553 12.15 -34.40 1.57
N ASP A 554 13.08 -35.33 1.39
CA ASP A 554 12.82 -36.78 1.45
C ASP A 554 12.91 -37.32 2.89
N LYS A 555 13.41 -36.51 3.82
CA LYS A 555 13.54 -36.79 5.25
C LYS A 555 13.26 -35.53 6.06
N PRO A 556 11.99 -35.06 6.08
CA PRO A 556 11.63 -33.74 6.61
C PRO A 556 11.94 -33.56 8.10
N GLU A 557 12.13 -34.65 8.85
CA GLU A 557 12.60 -34.67 10.23
C GLU A 557 14.09 -34.30 10.38
N GLU A 558 14.91 -34.55 9.35
CA GLU A 558 16.33 -34.20 9.32
C GLU A 558 16.49 -32.72 8.92
N LYS A 559 16.49 -31.84 9.92
CA LYS A 559 16.67 -30.39 9.72
C LYS A 559 17.85 -29.83 10.49
N THR A 560 18.58 -28.92 9.86
CA THR A 560 19.69 -28.20 10.49
C THR A 560 19.46 -26.70 10.45
N ARG A 561 19.46 -26.04 11.62
CA ARG A 561 19.39 -24.58 11.70
C ARG A 561 20.71 -23.98 11.26
N LEU A 562 20.68 -23.11 10.25
CA LEU A 562 21.84 -22.42 9.71
C LEU A 562 22.05 -21.07 10.40
N THR A 563 20.97 -20.30 10.60
CA THR A 563 21.03 -18.93 11.14
C THR A 563 20.13 -18.76 12.35
N GLU A 564 20.30 -17.64 13.07
CA GLU A 564 19.59 -17.41 14.33
C GLU A 564 18.58 -16.26 14.31
N GLY A 565 18.53 -15.46 13.24
CA GLY A 565 17.66 -14.31 13.14
C GLY A 565 16.24 -14.68 12.69
N ALA A 566 15.23 -14.27 13.46
CA ALA A 566 13.83 -14.50 13.09
C ALA A 566 13.41 -13.77 11.80
N GLY A 567 14.09 -12.66 11.49
CA GLY A 567 13.92 -11.88 10.25
C GLY A 567 14.86 -12.27 9.12
N ASP A 568 15.56 -13.41 9.21
CA ASP A 568 16.40 -13.91 8.11
C ASP A 568 15.48 -14.50 7.02
N ILE A 569 15.46 -13.87 5.85
CA ILE A 569 14.50 -14.13 4.77
C ILE A 569 15.19 -14.21 3.40
N ASN A 570 14.41 -14.62 2.40
CA ASN A 570 14.79 -14.66 0.98
C ASN A 570 16.13 -15.40 0.71
N PRO A 571 16.31 -16.64 1.22
CA PRO A 571 17.53 -17.38 0.94
C PRO A 571 17.64 -17.78 -0.54
N SER A 572 18.86 -17.71 -1.08
CA SER A 572 19.20 -18.19 -2.42
C SER A 572 20.50 -18.97 -2.38
N TRP A 573 20.52 -20.13 -3.03
CA TRP A 573 21.72 -20.95 -3.17
C TRP A 573 22.71 -20.37 -4.17
N SER A 574 23.99 -20.55 -3.86
CA SER A 574 25.08 -20.47 -4.84
C SER A 574 24.98 -21.62 -5.86
N PRO A 575 25.43 -21.42 -7.12
CA PRO A 575 25.36 -22.46 -8.14
C PRO A 575 26.12 -23.75 -7.80
N ASN A 576 27.20 -23.62 -7.02
CA ASN A 576 28.00 -24.75 -6.54
C ASN A 576 27.39 -25.47 -5.31
N GLY A 577 26.34 -24.92 -4.70
CA GLY A 577 25.66 -25.51 -3.55
C GLY A 577 26.40 -25.43 -2.22
N GLN A 578 27.41 -24.58 -2.07
CA GLN A 578 28.22 -24.50 -0.84
C GLN A 578 27.85 -23.31 0.04
N GLU A 579 27.34 -22.25 -0.57
CA GLU A 579 26.95 -20.99 0.07
C GLU A 579 25.47 -20.68 -0.16
N ILE A 580 24.87 -19.99 0.80
CA ILE A 580 23.51 -19.43 0.74
C ILE A 580 23.59 -17.94 1.04
N VAL A 581 23.06 -17.10 0.17
CA VAL A 581 22.88 -15.67 0.42
C VAL A 581 21.48 -15.43 0.98
N TYR A 582 21.34 -14.50 1.93
CA TYR A 582 20.06 -14.14 2.53
C TYR A 582 20.05 -12.67 2.99
N ALA A 583 18.85 -12.15 3.23
CA ALA A 583 18.64 -10.84 3.83
C ALA A 583 18.30 -10.98 5.31
N GLY A 584 18.94 -10.21 6.19
CA GLY A 584 18.69 -10.21 7.62
C GLY A 584 19.03 -8.86 8.23
N GLY A 585 18.19 -8.33 9.12
CA GLY A 585 18.45 -7.04 9.78
C GLY A 585 18.70 -5.86 8.82
N GLY A 586 18.15 -5.91 7.60
CA GLY A 586 18.32 -4.88 6.57
C GLY A 586 19.59 -4.98 5.72
N ASP A 587 20.40 -6.03 5.92
CA ASP A 587 21.66 -6.27 5.20
C ASP A 587 21.74 -7.67 4.57
N LEU A 588 22.68 -7.84 3.63
CA LEU A 588 22.97 -9.11 2.98
C LEU A 588 24.04 -9.88 3.73
N TYR A 589 23.81 -11.18 3.84
CA TYR A 589 24.73 -12.12 4.44
C TYR A 589 24.86 -13.35 3.56
N VAL A 590 26.04 -13.96 3.61
CA VAL A 590 26.28 -15.31 3.09
C VAL A 590 26.57 -16.23 4.26
N VAL A 591 25.97 -17.40 4.24
CA VAL A 591 26.23 -18.49 5.18
C VAL A 591 26.66 -19.75 4.41
N THR A 592 27.68 -20.43 4.91
CA THR A 592 28.08 -21.75 4.40
C THR A 592 27.33 -22.87 5.12
N LEU A 593 27.32 -24.08 4.57
CA LEU A 593 26.76 -25.25 5.27
C LEU A 593 27.47 -25.55 6.60
N GLY A 594 28.72 -25.13 6.75
CA GLY A 594 29.47 -25.17 8.01
C GLY A 594 29.14 -24.04 8.99
N ARG A 595 28.08 -23.25 8.73
CA ARG A 595 27.66 -22.09 9.53
C ARG A 595 28.73 -21.00 9.67
N GLN A 596 29.53 -20.79 8.63
CA GLN A 596 30.41 -19.62 8.55
C GLN A 596 29.66 -18.47 7.91
N PHE A 597 29.78 -17.26 8.46
CA PHE A 597 29.01 -16.09 8.06
C PHE A 597 29.89 -14.99 7.48
N ARG A 598 29.39 -14.32 6.44
CA ARG A 598 29.99 -13.13 5.84
C ARG A 598 28.91 -12.09 5.58
N LYS A 599 29.04 -10.89 6.15
CA LYS A 599 28.19 -9.73 5.82
C LYS A 599 28.69 -9.08 4.53
N LEU A 600 27.78 -8.67 3.65
CA LEU A 600 28.11 -8.13 2.33
C LEU A 600 27.74 -6.65 2.14
N THR A 601 26.75 -6.14 2.87
CA THR A 601 26.26 -4.75 2.75
C THR A 601 26.12 -4.08 4.12
N GLY A 602 25.94 -2.76 4.16
CA GLY A 602 25.67 -2.02 5.39
C GLY A 602 24.65 -0.89 5.22
N GLY A 603 23.48 -1.02 5.87
CA GLY A 603 22.52 0.07 6.06
C GLY A 603 21.69 0.46 4.83
N MET A 604 21.57 -0.43 3.84
CA MET A 604 20.89 -0.15 2.56
C MET A 604 19.43 -0.61 2.51
N GLY A 605 18.94 -1.35 3.51
CA GLY A 605 17.57 -1.88 3.50
C GLY A 605 17.35 -2.83 2.33
N VAL A 606 18.07 -3.95 2.32
CA VAL A 606 18.14 -4.88 1.19
C VAL A 606 17.08 -5.98 1.24
N THR A 607 16.73 -6.51 0.07
CA THR A 607 15.81 -7.66 -0.09
C THR A 607 16.14 -8.47 -1.35
N ALA A 608 15.52 -9.65 -1.47
CA ALA A 608 15.51 -10.51 -2.66
C ALA A 608 16.88 -10.77 -3.31
N PRO A 609 17.89 -11.25 -2.56
CA PRO A 609 19.19 -11.58 -3.13
C PRO A 609 19.17 -12.84 -4.00
N THR A 610 20.04 -12.88 -5.00
CA THR A 610 20.26 -14.06 -5.85
C THR A 610 21.69 -14.10 -6.39
N PHE A 611 22.27 -15.29 -6.50
CA PHE A 611 23.58 -15.47 -7.13
C PHE A 611 23.48 -15.40 -8.65
N SER A 612 24.54 -14.90 -9.29
CA SER A 612 24.75 -15.09 -10.72
C SER A 612 24.94 -16.57 -11.07
N PRO A 613 24.63 -17.03 -12.31
CA PRO A 613 24.76 -18.43 -12.70
C PRO A 613 26.18 -19.00 -12.58
N ASP A 614 27.19 -18.13 -12.71
CA ASP A 614 28.61 -18.46 -12.53
C ASP A 614 29.07 -18.35 -11.06
N GLY A 615 28.22 -17.85 -10.16
CA GLY A 615 28.50 -17.67 -8.73
C GLY A 615 29.42 -16.50 -8.39
N SER A 616 29.88 -15.72 -9.38
CA SER A 616 30.85 -14.65 -9.17
C SER A 616 30.25 -13.38 -8.55
N ARG A 617 28.94 -13.20 -8.65
CA ARG A 617 28.21 -11.99 -8.26
C ARG A 617 26.90 -12.30 -7.54
N ILE A 618 26.40 -11.30 -6.84
CA ILE A 618 25.11 -11.32 -6.17
C ILE A 618 24.31 -10.10 -6.62
N ALA A 619 23.09 -10.34 -7.12
CA ALA A 619 22.11 -9.30 -7.37
C ALA A 619 21.13 -9.22 -6.20
N PHE A 620 20.66 -8.03 -5.89
CA PHE A 620 19.71 -7.79 -4.81
C PHE A 620 18.95 -6.50 -5.03
N GLN A 621 17.84 -6.31 -4.33
CA GLN A 621 17.09 -5.07 -4.35
C GLN A 621 17.42 -4.24 -3.12
N ALA A 622 17.50 -2.93 -3.27
CA ALA A 622 17.71 -2.01 -2.16
C ALA A 622 17.07 -0.65 -2.46
N SER A 623 16.81 0.12 -1.41
CA SER A 623 16.39 1.52 -1.52
C SER A 623 17.55 2.43 -1.14
N GLN A 624 17.93 3.32 -2.05
CA GLN A 624 18.95 4.33 -1.78
C GLN A 624 18.37 5.71 -2.06
N ASN A 625 18.36 6.56 -1.03
CA ASN A 625 17.78 7.90 -1.07
C ASN A 625 16.30 7.95 -1.53
N GLY A 626 15.51 6.94 -1.13
CA GLY A 626 14.08 6.87 -1.48
C GLY A 626 13.80 6.37 -2.89
N THR A 627 14.81 5.87 -3.62
CA THR A 627 14.64 5.22 -4.92
C THR A 627 15.08 3.76 -4.82
N TRP A 628 14.17 2.86 -5.19
CA TRP A 628 14.44 1.44 -5.28
C TRP A 628 15.20 1.11 -6.56
N GLY A 629 16.08 0.13 -6.47
CA GLY A 629 16.84 -0.37 -7.60
C GLY A 629 17.31 -1.79 -7.37
N ILE A 630 17.78 -2.41 -8.46
CA ILE A 630 18.54 -3.64 -8.40
C ILE A 630 20.01 -3.27 -8.40
N PHE A 631 20.72 -3.81 -7.44
CA PHE A 631 22.14 -3.64 -7.24
C PHE A 631 22.84 -4.98 -7.43
N VAL A 632 24.09 -4.90 -7.88
CA VAL A 632 24.98 -6.05 -8.04
C VAL A 632 26.28 -5.77 -7.33
N LEU A 633 26.80 -6.78 -6.62
CA LEU A 633 28.12 -6.75 -5.98
C LEU A 633 28.88 -8.08 -6.23
N PRO A 634 30.21 -8.11 -6.08
CA PRO A 634 30.98 -9.35 -6.13
C PRO A 634 30.59 -10.31 -5.00
N ALA A 635 30.47 -11.61 -5.25
CA ALA A 635 30.01 -12.59 -4.26
C ALA A 635 30.88 -12.66 -2.98
N HIS A 636 32.15 -12.27 -3.09
CA HIS A 636 33.10 -12.20 -1.98
C HIS A 636 33.04 -10.87 -1.19
N GLY A 637 32.17 -9.93 -1.58
CA GLY A 637 32.06 -8.59 -1.02
C GLY A 637 32.72 -7.53 -1.91
N GLY A 638 32.35 -6.27 -1.67
CA GLY A 638 32.77 -5.12 -2.46
C GLY A 638 31.63 -4.12 -2.63
N ASP A 639 31.88 -3.04 -3.36
CA ASP A 639 30.91 -1.97 -3.51
C ASP A 639 29.75 -2.37 -4.43
N PRO A 640 28.49 -2.14 -4.00
CA PRO A 640 27.33 -2.43 -4.82
C PRO A 640 27.15 -1.38 -5.92
N THR A 641 26.89 -1.85 -7.13
CA THR A 641 26.58 -1.02 -8.29
C THR A 641 25.10 -1.15 -8.64
N ARG A 642 24.38 -0.03 -8.79
CA ARG A 642 23.00 -0.03 -9.28
C ARG A 642 23.01 -0.38 -10.77
N VAL A 643 22.29 -1.44 -11.14
CA VAL A 643 22.17 -1.91 -12.54
C VAL A 643 20.78 -1.67 -13.12
N VAL A 644 19.76 -1.60 -12.27
CA VAL A 644 18.38 -1.26 -12.68
C VAL A 644 17.81 -0.29 -11.69
N GLU A 645 17.10 0.73 -12.19
CA GLU A 645 16.28 1.62 -11.36
C GLU A 645 14.81 1.16 -11.41
N LEU A 646 14.20 1.01 -10.23
CA LEU A 646 12.80 0.59 -10.08
C LEU A 646 11.89 1.76 -9.68
N GLY A 647 12.46 2.91 -9.33
CA GLY A 647 11.74 4.14 -9.01
C GLY A 647 11.41 4.29 -7.52
N PRO A 648 10.63 5.32 -7.14
CA PRO A 648 10.41 5.69 -5.75
C PRO A 648 9.40 4.80 -5.01
N GLN A 649 8.60 4.00 -5.72
CA GLN A 649 7.60 3.11 -5.13
C GLN A 649 7.99 1.64 -5.32
N HIS A 650 8.09 0.90 -4.21
CA HIS A 650 8.27 -0.56 -4.24
C HIS A 650 7.40 -1.30 -3.20
N PRO A 651 6.06 -1.30 -3.36
CA PRO A 651 5.13 -1.89 -2.40
C PRO A 651 5.27 -3.40 -2.10
N LEU A 652 6.09 -4.16 -2.83
CA LEU A 652 6.35 -5.57 -2.56
C LEU A 652 7.63 -5.83 -1.75
N ALA A 653 8.39 -4.79 -1.39
CA ALA A 653 9.67 -4.92 -0.70
C ALA A 653 9.62 -5.92 0.47
N GLY A 654 10.35 -7.03 0.34
CA GLY A 654 10.38 -8.10 1.34
C GLY A 654 9.35 -9.22 1.12
N SER A 655 8.64 -9.23 -0.01
CA SER A 655 7.68 -10.28 -0.42
C SER A 655 7.93 -10.79 -1.87
N GLU A 656 9.04 -10.37 -2.49
CA GLU A 656 9.45 -10.80 -3.84
C GLU A 656 10.69 -11.70 -3.88
N ARG A 657 10.96 -12.28 -5.06
CA ARG A 657 12.19 -13.00 -5.38
C ARG A 657 12.82 -12.37 -6.62
N THR A 658 14.14 -12.46 -6.73
CA THR A 658 14.89 -12.15 -7.94
C THR A 658 15.51 -13.46 -8.44
N ALA A 659 15.61 -13.65 -9.75
CA ALA A 659 16.32 -14.76 -10.34
C ALA A 659 17.34 -14.26 -11.37
N TRP A 660 18.48 -14.93 -11.48
CA TRP A 660 19.49 -14.64 -12.49
C TRP A 660 19.62 -15.84 -13.43
N ILE A 661 19.43 -15.60 -14.73
CA ILE A 661 19.43 -16.63 -15.77
C ILE A 661 20.64 -16.41 -16.70
N PRO A 662 21.21 -17.46 -17.32
CA PRO A 662 22.24 -17.33 -18.35
C PRO A 662 21.81 -16.57 -19.62
#